data_AF-A0A1F4EZV2-F1
#
_entry.id   AF-A0A1F4EZV2-F1
#
_cell.length_a   1.000
_cell.length_b   1.000
_cell.length_c   1.000
_cell.angle_alpha   90.00
_cell.angle_beta   90.00
_cell.angle_gamma   90.00
#
_symmetry.space_group_name_H-M   'P 1'
#
loop_
_entity.id
_entity.type
_entity.pdbx_description
1 polymer ?
#
loop_
_entity_poly.entity_id
_entity_poly.type
_entity_poly.pdbx_seq_one_letter_code
_entity_poly.pdbx_strand_id
1 'polypeptide(L)'
;MDAPAARPLEAAPQPELPGAAAEPLWYKDAVVYQLHVKAFFDSNADGVGDFRGLTSKLDYIQELGVNVVWLLPFYPSPMKDDGYDVADYHNVHPQYGTRADFRQFVREAHRRGLRVITELVVNHTSDQHPWFQAARRAPAGSSKRDFYVWSDTDRKYAGTRIIFTDSEPSNWTWDPVAKAYYWHRFFSHQPDLNFDNPTVLKAVFRAMRSWLEMGVDGFRLDAIPYLCERDGTSNENLPETHAVIKRIRALLDGRYGDRMLLAEANQWPEDVREYFGDGDECHMAFHFPLMPRMYMAIAQEDRHPVVEILQQTPDIPESCQWAIFLRNHDELTLEMVTSKERDYMYRMYAADARARVNLGIRRRLAPLLENDADRIKLMKSLLLSMPGSPILYYGDEIGMGDNIYLGDRNAVRTPMQWSPDRNAGFSRADPQRLYMPPIMDAVYGYEAVNVEAQARDASSLLSWMKRMLGIRKSSRAFGRGRLELLRPGNRKVLAYLREHGEEAVLCVANLARSAQPVELDLKRFRGRVPVELLGRTAFPPVGELPYLLTLPAYGFYWFRLATDVEVPHWHEDRPLREDMPVLVLFDGWTSFFRDQVVPWRIGMAEKLRIRLEEEVLPGYLRVQRWYAAKGEALKRVRLEDHAIWKAGNASWLIALASVEGTAQPATYFAPLALAWEDGDEELARALGPTLARVRQQANVGTIADALADQAFCRQVVRAIGAGLEVATARGKLRFAPTRAYAEIAGEDADRLPVGRMQSQSSNTVVTLGERLFLKCFRRLRAGLNPELEIGRHLTDVARFPNCVPLAGVLEHVAADGTPTTLALLQAYVPNQGDGWSTTLAYLERFLEGRRTAADAPPPDAHAGYLSLVHTLGTRTAELHAALARGAGEPAFEPEPVAPKDIEVWKKRARAEAEESLALLERGAESLAGPARELAAKLLAARRALLARIDACAPPRGPAFKARHHGDYHLGQVLVSRNDFVIIDFEGEPSRPLAECREKHSPLRDVAGMLRSFAYARWTAIARAVEADPGFEKQAGALAAWEADARRDFLAAYDQSARAAGLYASLEDARGLLELFELEKALYELRYELNNRPAWAHVPLRGLLALLGEE
;
A
#
# COMPACT_ATOMS: atom_id res chain seq x y z
N MET A 1 59.98 -12.05 54.46
CA MET A 1 59.89 -13.48 54.12
C MET A 1 58.46 -13.73 53.71
N ASP A 2 58.27 -13.68 52.40
CA ASP A 2 57.02 -13.80 51.68
C ASP A 2 56.55 -15.25 51.57
N ALA A 3 55.24 -15.43 51.61
CA ALA A 3 54.55 -16.43 50.81
C ALA A 3 53.17 -15.85 50.43
N PRO A 4 52.87 -15.64 49.13
CA PRO A 4 51.64 -15.01 48.68
C PRO A 4 50.51 -16.01 48.45
N ALA A 5 49.28 -15.52 48.61
CA ALA A 5 48.02 -16.24 48.52
C ALA A 5 47.69 -16.76 47.09
N ALA A 6 47.08 -17.94 47.04
CA ALA A 6 46.57 -18.57 45.82
C ALA A 6 45.26 -17.90 45.35
N ARG A 7 45.18 -17.62 44.04
CA ARG A 7 44.01 -17.07 43.33
C ARG A 7 42.90 -18.13 43.16
N PRO A 8 41.62 -17.73 43.18
CA PRO A 8 40.51 -18.62 42.83
C PRO A 8 40.44 -18.84 41.30
N LEU A 9 40.10 -20.07 40.88
CA LEU A 9 39.93 -20.46 39.48
C LEU A 9 38.83 -19.63 38.80
N GLU A 10 39.20 -18.93 37.72
CA GLU A 10 38.28 -18.30 36.78
C GLU A 10 37.44 -19.36 36.04
N ALA A 11 36.13 -19.15 35.99
CA ALA A 11 35.23 -19.94 35.16
C ALA A 11 35.49 -19.62 33.68
N ALA A 12 35.60 -20.66 32.86
CA ALA A 12 35.83 -20.53 31.43
C ALA A 12 34.72 -19.71 30.74
N PRO A 13 35.05 -18.78 29.82
CA PRO A 13 34.06 -18.01 29.08
C PRO A 13 33.26 -18.93 28.15
N GLN A 14 31.92 -18.84 28.22
CA GLN A 14 31.05 -19.45 27.22
C GLN A 14 31.27 -18.77 25.86
N PRO A 15 31.20 -19.51 24.74
CA PRO A 15 31.32 -18.91 23.42
C PRO A 15 30.09 -18.03 23.15
N GLU A 16 30.30 -16.73 23.00
CA GLU A 16 29.30 -15.79 22.51
C GLU A 16 28.89 -16.16 21.09
N LEU A 17 27.62 -16.54 20.92
CA LEU A 17 26.98 -16.57 19.60
C LEU A 17 26.69 -15.13 19.17
N PRO A 18 27.05 -14.70 17.95
CA PRO A 18 26.77 -13.35 17.49
C PRO A 18 25.31 -13.24 17.04
N GLY A 19 24.49 -12.44 17.74
CA GLY A 19 23.12 -12.15 17.30
C GLY A 19 22.33 -11.22 18.23
N ALA A 20 21.97 -10.04 17.71
CA ALA A 20 20.98 -9.06 18.19
C ALA A 20 21.00 -8.67 19.68
N ALA A 21 21.31 -7.40 19.97
CA ALA A 21 21.04 -6.80 21.28
C ALA A 21 19.59 -7.08 21.71
N ALA A 22 19.39 -7.66 22.89
CA ALA A 22 18.07 -8.07 23.37
C ALA A 22 17.14 -6.85 23.52
N GLU A 23 16.07 -6.79 22.73
CA GLU A 23 15.02 -5.77 22.85
C GLU A 23 14.04 -6.19 23.98
N PRO A 24 14.01 -5.48 25.13
CA PRO A 24 13.32 -5.96 26.34
C PRO A 24 11.79 -6.05 26.19
N LEU A 25 11.19 -5.38 25.21
CA LEU A 25 9.74 -5.34 24.97
C LEU A 25 9.34 -6.08 23.68
N TRP A 26 10.07 -7.12 23.29
CA TRP A 26 9.84 -7.87 22.04
C TRP A 26 8.40 -8.40 21.91
N TYR A 27 7.76 -8.72 23.05
CA TYR A 27 6.41 -9.27 23.09
C TYR A 27 5.34 -8.29 22.62
N LYS A 28 5.66 -6.99 22.48
CA LYS A 28 4.76 -6.00 21.88
C LYS A 28 4.61 -6.13 20.36
N ASP A 29 5.62 -6.71 19.71
CA ASP A 29 5.64 -6.97 18.27
C ASP A 29 5.42 -8.46 17.96
N ALA A 30 5.05 -9.25 18.97
CA ALA A 30 4.80 -10.67 18.82
C ALA A 30 3.58 -10.94 17.94
N VAL A 31 3.70 -11.96 17.11
CA VAL A 31 2.64 -12.73 16.49
C VAL A 31 2.83 -14.16 16.99
N VAL A 32 1.96 -14.59 17.88
CA VAL A 32 2.07 -15.86 18.58
C VAL A 32 1.30 -16.94 17.84
N TYR A 33 1.87 -18.13 17.78
CA TYR A 33 1.23 -19.31 17.22
C TYR A 33 1.07 -20.36 18.31
N GLN A 34 -0.17 -20.55 18.75
CA GLN A 34 -0.57 -21.52 19.77
C GLN A 34 -0.73 -22.90 19.16
N LEU A 35 0.01 -23.88 19.67
CA LEU A 35 -0.09 -25.27 19.22
C LEU A 35 0.08 -26.28 20.35
N HIS A 36 -0.39 -27.49 20.10
CA HIS A 36 -0.09 -28.66 20.93
C HIS A 36 0.94 -29.55 20.25
N VAL A 37 2.00 -29.94 20.96
CA VAL A 37 3.02 -30.87 20.44
C VAL A 37 2.38 -32.16 19.90
N LYS A 38 1.49 -32.77 20.68
CA LYS A 38 0.73 -33.98 20.31
C LYS A 38 -0.06 -33.88 18.99
N ALA A 39 -0.47 -32.68 18.59
CA ALA A 39 -1.40 -32.47 17.49
C ALA A 39 -0.71 -31.98 16.21
N PHE A 40 0.57 -31.59 16.29
CA PHE A 40 1.20 -30.87 15.20
C PHE A 40 1.85 -31.79 14.16
N PHE A 41 2.76 -32.69 14.55
CA PHE A 41 3.34 -33.67 13.63
C PHE A 41 3.99 -34.85 14.38
N ASP A 42 3.70 -36.07 13.95
CA ASP A 42 4.26 -37.32 14.48
C ASP A 42 5.45 -37.76 13.62
N SER A 43 6.64 -37.83 14.21
CA SER A 43 7.88 -38.20 13.51
C SER A 43 8.27 -39.67 13.65
N ASN A 44 7.68 -40.39 14.59
CA ASN A 44 8.07 -41.76 14.95
C ASN A 44 7.00 -42.82 14.57
N ALA A 45 5.87 -42.38 14.02
CA ALA A 45 4.74 -43.19 13.58
C ALA A 45 4.04 -43.96 14.71
N ASP A 46 4.00 -43.41 15.93
CA ASP A 46 3.27 -43.99 17.06
C ASP A 46 1.81 -43.53 17.18
N GLY A 47 1.43 -42.48 16.45
CA GLY A 47 0.09 -41.88 16.42
C GLY A 47 -0.03 -40.57 17.20
N VAL A 48 1.04 -40.10 17.84
CA VAL A 48 1.08 -38.89 18.67
C VAL A 48 2.18 -37.95 18.18
N GLY A 49 1.90 -36.65 18.12
CA GLY A 49 2.90 -35.66 17.74
C GLY A 49 3.99 -35.48 18.80
N ASP A 50 5.21 -35.18 18.37
CA ASP A 50 6.40 -35.15 19.22
C ASP A 50 7.33 -33.96 18.91
N PHE A 51 8.32 -33.69 19.78
CA PHE A 51 9.21 -32.54 19.62
C PHE A 51 10.11 -32.61 18.37
N ARG A 52 10.51 -33.81 17.92
CA ARG A 52 11.29 -33.94 16.67
C ARG A 52 10.40 -33.64 15.48
N GLY A 53 9.16 -34.09 15.52
CA GLY A 53 8.16 -33.77 14.54
C GLY A 53 7.88 -32.27 14.45
N LEU A 54 7.63 -31.63 15.59
CA LEU A 54 7.47 -30.17 15.67
C LEU A 54 8.72 -29.43 15.15
N THR A 55 9.92 -29.88 15.50
CA THR A 55 11.18 -29.30 14.99
C THR A 55 11.26 -29.35 13.46
N SER A 56 10.81 -30.44 12.85
CA SER A 56 10.79 -30.60 11.38
C SER A 56 9.82 -29.66 10.66
N LYS A 57 8.86 -29.07 11.40
CA LYS A 57 7.83 -28.17 10.86
C LYS A 57 8.08 -26.69 11.21
N LEU A 58 9.23 -26.36 11.81
CA LEU A 58 9.59 -24.98 12.13
C LEU A 58 9.71 -24.10 10.88
N ASP A 59 10.10 -24.66 9.73
CA ASP A 59 10.18 -23.90 8.47
C ASP A 59 8.79 -23.40 8.04
N TYR A 60 7.75 -24.23 8.16
CA TYR A 60 6.37 -23.82 7.92
C TYR A 60 5.93 -22.67 8.85
N ILE A 61 6.26 -22.77 10.14
CA ILE A 61 5.92 -21.73 11.13
C ILE A 61 6.65 -20.42 10.79
N GLN A 62 7.94 -20.49 10.44
CA GLN A 62 8.71 -19.31 10.04
C GLN A 62 8.14 -18.66 8.78
N GLU A 63 7.84 -19.46 7.75
CA GLU A 63 7.24 -19.01 6.49
C GLU A 63 5.84 -18.43 6.66
N LEU A 64 5.05 -18.91 7.63
CA LEU A 64 3.75 -18.33 7.96
C LEU A 64 3.89 -16.85 8.35
N GLY A 65 5.04 -16.47 8.91
CA GLY A 65 5.34 -15.11 9.34
C GLY A 65 5.03 -14.86 10.81
N VAL A 66 4.88 -15.89 11.64
CA VAL A 66 4.83 -15.74 13.10
C VAL A 66 6.25 -15.58 13.67
N ASN A 67 6.39 -15.11 14.91
CA ASN A 67 7.69 -14.95 15.58
C ASN A 67 7.75 -15.52 17.00
N VAL A 68 6.64 -16.09 17.50
CA VAL A 68 6.58 -16.75 18.80
C VAL A 68 5.77 -18.04 18.68
N VAL A 69 6.29 -19.13 19.22
CA VAL A 69 5.56 -20.40 19.37
C VAL A 69 5.13 -20.53 20.82
N TRP A 70 3.82 -20.70 21.03
CA TRP A 70 3.26 -21.03 22.34
C TRP A 70 2.89 -22.50 22.38
N LEU A 71 3.55 -23.23 23.28
CA LEU A 71 3.31 -24.64 23.53
C LEU A 71 2.33 -24.83 24.69
N LEU A 72 1.26 -25.57 24.42
CA LEU A 72 0.39 -26.19 25.42
C LEU A 72 1.17 -27.18 26.31
N PRO A 73 0.59 -27.67 27.44
CA PRO A 73 1.34 -28.48 28.40
C PRO A 73 1.95 -29.72 27.75
N PHE A 74 3.25 -29.91 27.95
CA PHE A 74 4.00 -31.08 27.46
C PHE A 74 4.65 -31.87 28.59
N TYR A 75 4.27 -31.58 29.84
CA TYR A 75 4.76 -32.23 31.04
C TYR A 75 4.21 -33.66 31.19
N PRO A 76 4.91 -34.58 31.89
CA PRO A 76 4.29 -35.80 32.37
C PRO A 76 3.00 -35.50 33.11
N SER A 77 1.93 -36.19 32.72
CA SER A 77 0.56 -36.01 33.17
C SER A 77 -0.20 -37.31 32.90
N PRO A 78 -1.23 -37.66 33.69
CA PRO A 78 -2.12 -38.76 33.37
C PRO A 78 -3.13 -38.42 32.25
N MET A 79 -3.07 -37.20 31.70
CA MET A 79 -3.82 -36.70 30.55
C MET A 79 -5.33 -36.64 30.78
N LYS A 80 -5.78 -36.46 32.03
CA LYS A 80 -7.20 -36.36 32.36
C LYS A 80 -7.77 -34.98 32.05
N ASP A 81 -6.94 -33.95 32.08
CA ASP A 81 -7.24 -32.61 31.55
C ASP A 81 -6.18 -32.20 30.52
N ASP A 82 -5.86 -33.15 29.64
CA ASP A 82 -4.99 -32.95 28.48
C ASP A 82 -3.61 -32.32 28.77
N GLY A 83 -3.03 -32.65 29.92
CA GLY A 83 -1.71 -32.17 30.31
C GLY A 83 -1.71 -31.01 31.32
N TYR A 84 -2.87 -30.37 31.57
CA TYR A 84 -3.00 -29.34 32.62
C TYR A 84 -2.93 -29.95 34.03
N ASP A 85 -3.28 -31.21 34.18
CA ASP A 85 -3.02 -32.03 35.37
C ASP A 85 -1.55 -32.49 35.42
N VAL A 86 -0.64 -31.58 35.75
CA VAL A 86 0.82 -31.84 35.75
C VAL A 86 1.25 -32.79 36.87
N ALA A 87 1.94 -33.88 36.54
CA ALA A 87 2.50 -34.86 37.48
C ALA A 87 4.02 -34.70 37.71
N ASP A 88 4.75 -34.04 36.80
CA ASP A 88 6.15 -33.67 36.97
C ASP A 88 6.53 -32.42 36.15
N TYR A 89 6.79 -31.30 36.81
CA TYR A 89 7.16 -30.04 36.14
C TYR A 89 8.58 -30.02 35.53
N HIS A 90 9.44 -31.01 35.81
CA HIS A 90 10.86 -30.96 35.44
C HIS A 90 11.21 -31.82 34.23
N ASN A 91 10.22 -32.45 33.61
CA ASN A 91 10.43 -33.39 32.54
C ASN A 91 9.43 -33.20 31.39
N VAL A 92 9.68 -33.90 30.29
CA VAL A 92 8.80 -33.94 29.11
C VAL A 92 7.99 -35.24 29.16
N HIS A 93 6.71 -35.18 28.80
CA HIS A 93 5.87 -36.37 28.71
C HIS A 93 6.52 -37.38 27.75
N PRO A 94 6.64 -38.67 28.12
CA PRO A 94 7.36 -39.65 27.29
C PRO A 94 6.88 -39.78 25.85
N GLN A 95 5.59 -39.55 25.59
CA GLN A 95 5.02 -39.55 24.23
C GLN A 95 5.51 -38.39 23.36
N TYR A 96 5.98 -37.28 23.94
CA TYR A 96 6.46 -36.12 23.18
C TYR A 96 7.98 -36.14 22.96
N GLY A 97 8.67 -37.12 23.52
CA GLY A 97 10.13 -37.25 23.48
C GLY A 97 10.79 -36.92 24.82
N THR A 98 11.97 -36.33 24.76
CA THR A 98 12.84 -36.12 25.92
C THR A 98 13.17 -34.63 26.13
N ARG A 99 13.75 -34.29 27.28
CA ARG A 99 14.33 -32.95 27.54
C ARG A 99 15.41 -32.56 26.52
N ALA A 100 16.11 -33.53 25.93
CA ALA A 100 17.10 -33.26 24.89
C ALA A 100 16.43 -32.85 23.58
N ASP A 101 15.33 -33.51 23.20
CA ASP A 101 14.54 -33.16 22.02
C ASP A 101 13.92 -31.75 22.19
N PHE A 102 13.41 -31.43 23.38
CA PHE A 102 12.96 -30.06 23.69
C PHE A 102 14.06 -29.01 23.54
N ARG A 103 15.26 -29.26 24.09
CA ARG A 103 16.39 -28.33 23.96
C ARG A 103 16.83 -28.18 22.50
N GLN A 104 16.71 -29.22 21.69
CA GLN A 104 16.97 -29.13 20.25
C GLN A 104 15.91 -28.27 19.56
N PHE A 105 14.63 -28.48 19.87
CA PHE A 105 13.53 -27.65 19.38
C PHE A 105 13.74 -26.17 19.68
N VAL A 106 14.04 -25.81 20.93
CA VAL A 106 14.28 -24.41 21.33
C VAL A 106 15.45 -23.79 20.55
N ARG A 107 16.57 -24.52 20.42
CA ARG A 107 17.73 -24.06 19.64
C ARG A 107 17.39 -23.83 18.17
N GLU A 108 16.64 -24.74 17.55
CA GLU A 108 16.24 -24.62 16.15
C GLU A 108 15.18 -23.51 15.93
N ALA A 109 14.31 -23.26 16.91
CA ALA A 109 13.38 -22.15 16.89
C ALA A 109 14.14 -20.81 16.96
N HIS A 110 15.05 -20.66 17.93
CA HIS A 110 15.88 -19.46 18.08
C HIS A 110 16.75 -19.20 16.85
N ARG A 111 17.32 -20.24 16.22
CA ARG A 111 18.09 -20.11 14.97
C ARG A 111 17.28 -19.49 13.83
N ARG A 112 15.95 -19.63 13.86
CA ARG A 112 14.99 -19.07 12.89
C ARG A 112 14.41 -17.71 13.32
N GLY A 113 14.86 -17.18 14.46
CA GLY A 113 14.30 -15.95 15.05
C GLY A 113 12.92 -16.15 15.69
N LEU A 114 12.54 -17.40 16.00
CA LEU A 114 11.29 -17.73 16.69
C LEU A 114 11.57 -17.84 18.19
N ARG A 115 10.79 -17.12 19.00
CA ARG A 115 10.79 -17.30 20.46
C ARG A 115 9.85 -18.42 20.88
N VAL A 116 10.10 -19.01 22.04
CA VAL A 116 9.30 -20.13 22.58
C VAL A 116 8.74 -19.75 23.94
N ILE A 117 7.41 -19.77 24.07
CA ILE A 117 6.72 -19.67 25.35
C ILE A 117 6.01 -20.98 25.67
N THR A 118 5.92 -21.29 26.96
CA THR A 118 5.29 -22.54 27.44
C THR A 118 4.25 -22.25 28.51
N GLU A 119 3.35 -23.20 28.75
CA GLU A 119 2.47 -23.16 29.92
C GLU A 119 3.25 -23.20 31.23
N LEU A 120 2.75 -22.53 32.26
CA LEU A 120 3.11 -22.81 33.64
C LEU A 120 1.81 -22.89 34.46
N VAL A 121 1.37 -24.12 34.71
CA VAL A 121 0.20 -24.40 35.55
C VAL A 121 0.59 -24.15 36.99
N VAL A 122 0.24 -22.98 37.52
CA VAL A 122 0.68 -22.53 38.85
C VAL A 122 -0.34 -22.81 39.94
N ASN A 123 -1.63 -22.93 39.60
CA ASN A 123 -2.70 -23.07 40.60
C ASN A 123 -2.74 -24.45 41.24
N HIS A 124 -2.60 -25.50 40.45
CA HIS A 124 -2.86 -26.88 40.87
C HIS A 124 -1.86 -27.86 40.25
N THR A 125 -1.87 -29.10 40.73
CA THR A 125 -1.11 -30.23 40.15
C THR A 125 -2.03 -31.43 39.93
N SER A 126 -1.60 -32.47 39.22
CA SER A 126 -2.28 -33.77 39.27
C SER A 126 -2.31 -34.35 40.68
N ASP A 127 -3.38 -35.06 41.02
CA ASP A 127 -3.44 -35.93 42.21
C ASP A 127 -2.35 -37.03 42.22
N GLN A 128 -1.77 -37.34 41.06
CA GLN A 128 -0.63 -38.26 40.94
C GLN A 128 0.73 -37.59 41.18
N HIS A 129 0.77 -36.26 41.30
CA HIS A 129 2.02 -35.54 41.53
C HIS A 129 2.68 -36.03 42.84
N PRO A 130 4.00 -36.24 42.87
CA PRO A 130 4.70 -36.70 44.08
C PRO A 130 4.46 -35.82 45.31
N TRP A 131 4.20 -34.53 45.10
CA TRP A 131 3.81 -33.60 46.16
C TRP A 131 2.47 -33.99 46.79
N PHE A 132 1.42 -34.26 46.01
CA PHE A 132 0.10 -34.64 46.55
C PHE A 132 0.14 -36.01 47.22
N GLN A 133 0.84 -36.97 46.60
CA GLN A 133 1.04 -38.31 47.16
C GLN A 133 1.78 -38.27 48.51
N ALA A 134 2.73 -37.34 48.66
CA ALA A 134 3.38 -37.09 49.94
C ALA A 134 2.45 -36.37 50.93
N ALA A 135 1.71 -35.34 50.49
CA ALA A 135 0.82 -34.54 51.32
C ALA A 135 -0.32 -35.36 51.93
N ARG A 136 -0.99 -36.19 51.14
CA ARG A 136 -2.11 -37.02 51.61
C ARG A 136 -1.71 -38.06 52.67
N ARG A 137 -0.43 -38.46 52.69
CA ARG A 137 0.16 -39.40 53.67
C ARG A 137 0.83 -38.70 54.85
N ALA A 138 1.06 -37.39 54.75
CA ALA A 138 1.73 -36.63 55.80
C ALA A 138 0.76 -36.30 56.95
N PRO A 139 1.24 -36.19 58.20
CA PRO A 139 0.43 -35.76 59.33
C PRO A 139 -0.19 -34.38 59.11
N ALA A 140 -1.38 -34.17 59.68
CA ALA A 140 -2.06 -32.86 59.68
C ALA A 140 -1.15 -31.77 60.28
N GLY A 141 -1.12 -30.58 59.67
CA GLY A 141 -0.30 -29.43 60.09
C GLY A 141 1.20 -29.55 59.80
N SER A 142 1.64 -30.55 59.02
CA SER A 142 3.03 -30.63 58.55
C SER A 142 3.23 -29.83 57.27
N SER A 143 4.44 -29.28 57.06
CA SER A 143 4.74 -28.50 55.83
C SER A 143 4.53 -29.27 54.53
N LYS A 144 4.64 -30.61 54.56
CA LYS A 144 4.34 -31.49 53.42
C LYS A 144 2.84 -31.64 53.20
N ARG A 145 2.03 -31.71 54.27
CA ARG A 145 0.57 -31.72 54.19
C ARG A 145 0.06 -30.40 53.62
N ASP A 146 0.59 -29.30 54.16
CA ASP A 146 0.18 -27.93 53.86
C ASP A 146 0.69 -27.44 52.49
N PHE A 147 1.20 -28.34 51.64
CA PHE A 147 1.50 -28.04 50.24
C PHE A 147 0.22 -27.91 49.41
N TYR A 148 -0.89 -28.47 49.90
CA TYR A 148 -2.24 -28.37 49.35
C TYR A 148 -3.20 -27.84 50.41
N VAL A 149 -4.38 -27.42 49.97
CA VAL A 149 -5.42 -26.86 50.85
C VAL A 149 -6.32 -27.98 51.37
N TRP A 150 -6.38 -28.14 52.70
CA TRP A 150 -7.13 -29.21 53.39
C TRP A 150 -8.20 -28.66 54.33
N SER A 151 -9.27 -29.41 54.53
CA SER A 151 -10.33 -29.12 55.50
C SER A 151 -10.98 -30.39 56.03
N ASP A 152 -11.40 -30.38 57.30
CA ASP A 152 -12.18 -31.48 57.89
C ASP A 152 -13.63 -31.52 57.38
N THR A 153 -14.11 -30.42 56.79
CA THR A 153 -15.46 -30.27 56.23
C THR A 153 -15.42 -29.62 54.84
N ASP A 154 -16.47 -29.82 54.06
CA ASP A 154 -16.68 -29.17 52.76
C ASP A 154 -17.30 -27.76 52.84
N ARG A 155 -17.37 -27.18 54.05
CA ARG A 155 -18.13 -25.94 54.32
C ARG A 155 -17.31 -24.65 54.19
N LYS A 156 -15.99 -24.74 54.10
CA LYS A 156 -15.12 -23.56 53.91
C LYS A 156 -15.28 -22.98 52.52
N TYR A 157 -15.04 -21.68 52.39
CA TYR A 157 -15.13 -20.95 51.11
C TYR A 157 -16.53 -21.01 50.47
N ALA A 158 -17.57 -21.09 51.30
CA ALA A 158 -18.96 -21.07 50.85
C ALA A 158 -19.26 -19.82 50.02
N GLY A 159 -19.92 -19.99 48.88
CA GLY A 159 -20.22 -18.90 47.92
C GLY A 159 -19.27 -18.84 46.71
N THR A 160 -18.19 -19.62 46.70
CA THR A 160 -17.33 -19.78 45.52
C THR A 160 -18.07 -20.53 44.42
N ARG A 161 -17.97 -20.06 43.17
CA ARG A 161 -18.54 -20.77 42.02
C ARG A 161 -17.76 -22.04 41.69
N ILE A 162 -18.43 -22.99 41.05
CA ILE A 162 -17.80 -24.16 40.42
C ILE A 162 -17.56 -23.81 38.95
N ILE A 163 -16.35 -24.05 38.44
CA ILE A 163 -15.99 -23.72 37.05
C ILE A 163 -16.52 -24.80 36.10
N PHE A 164 -16.18 -26.07 36.34
CA PHE A 164 -16.65 -27.20 35.54
C PHE A 164 -17.97 -27.78 36.06
N THR A 165 -19.04 -27.00 35.93
CA THR A 165 -20.39 -27.32 36.42
C THR A 165 -20.97 -28.62 35.86
N ASP A 166 -20.51 -29.03 34.68
CA ASP A 166 -20.99 -30.26 34.01
C ASP A 166 -20.37 -31.53 34.62
N SER A 167 -19.29 -31.41 35.39
CA SER A 167 -18.49 -32.54 35.89
C SER A 167 -18.33 -32.58 37.41
N GLU A 168 -18.14 -31.43 38.05
CA GLU A 168 -17.82 -31.36 39.48
C GLU A 168 -19.03 -30.88 40.30
N PRO A 169 -19.46 -31.60 41.34
CA PRO A 169 -20.58 -31.19 42.19
C PRO A 169 -20.16 -30.21 43.31
N SER A 170 -18.86 -30.09 43.57
CA SER A 170 -18.25 -29.30 44.65
C SER A 170 -16.79 -28.98 44.32
N ASN A 171 -16.25 -27.91 44.92
CA ASN A 171 -14.81 -27.59 44.90
C ASN A 171 -14.03 -28.32 46.01
N TRP A 172 -14.71 -29.16 46.81
CA TRP A 172 -14.10 -29.98 47.85
C TRP A 172 -14.34 -31.47 47.56
N THR A 173 -13.25 -32.25 47.56
CA THR A 173 -13.33 -33.71 47.42
C THR A 173 -12.71 -34.41 48.63
N TRP A 174 -13.38 -35.44 49.14
CA TRP A 174 -12.90 -36.26 50.25
C TRP A 174 -11.75 -37.18 49.80
N ASP A 175 -10.59 -37.09 50.46
CA ASP A 175 -9.50 -38.04 50.26
C ASP A 175 -9.51 -39.15 51.33
N PRO A 176 -9.63 -40.43 50.94
CA PRO A 176 -9.78 -41.53 51.89
C PRO A 176 -8.51 -41.87 52.67
N VAL A 177 -7.33 -41.47 52.19
CA VAL A 177 -6.04 -41.73 52.86
C VAL A 177 -5.78 -40.64 53.90
N ALA A 178 -5.98 -39.40 53.49
CA ALA A 178 -5.80 -38.21 54.29
C ALA A 178 -6.91 -37.99 55.33
N LYS A 179 -8.07 -38.65 55.15
CA LYS A 179 -9.29 -38.51 55.95
C LYS A 179 -9.70 -37.05 56.13
N ALA A 180 -9.60 -36.28 55.06
CA ALA A 180 -9.95 -34.87 55.00
C ALA A 180 -10.35 -34.51 53.57
N TYR A 181 -11.08 -33.42 53.41
CA TYR A 181 -11.34 -32.81 52.12
C TYR A 181 -10.12 -32.02 51.65
N TYR A 182 -9.87 -32.04 50.34
CA TYR A 182 -8.92 -31.13 49.69
C TYR A 182 -9.66 -30.26 48.67
N TRP A 183 -9.13 -29.05 48.47
CA TRP A 183 -9.68 -28.06 47.56
C TRP A 183 -9.22 -28.30 46.12
N HIS A 184 -10.11 -28.06 45.17
CA HIS A 184 -9.81 -28.02 43.75
C HIS A 184 -10.76 -27.04 43.05
N ARG A 185 -10.24 -26.15 42.20
CA ARG A 185 -11.07 -25.24 41.38
C ARG A 185 -11.55 -25.84 40.07
N PHE A 186 -10.80 -26.83 39.59
CA PHE A 186 -11.03 -27.57 38.36
C PHE A 186 -11.52 -28.98 38.71
N PHE A 187 -11.03 -30.01 38.03
CA PHE A 187 -11.41 -31.39 38.35
C PHE A 187 -10.87 -31.82 39.71
N SER A 188 -11.54 -32.77 40.35
CA SER A 188 -11.10 -33.40 41.61
C SER A 188 -9.68 -33.97 41.52
N HIS A 189 -9.26 -34.48 40.36
CA HIS A 189 -7.87 -34.94 40.16
C HIS A 189 -6.84 -33.82 39.94
N GLN A 190 -7.23 -32.55 40.11
CA GLN A 190 -6.38 -31.36 40.06
C GLN A 190 -6.38 -30.62 41.42
N PRO A 191 -5.81 -31.21 42.49
CA PRO A 191 -5.74 -30.56 43.80
C PRO A 191 -4.94 -29.24 43.76
N ASP A 192 -5.51 -28.20 44.35
CA ASP A 192 -4.97 -26.85 44.38
C ASP A 192 -3.79 -26.71 45.35
N LEU A 193 -2.76 -26.00 44.90
CA LEU A 193 -1.56 -25.70 45.67
C LEU A 193 -1.85 -24.60 46.69
N ASN A 194 -1.32 -24.75 47.90
CA ASN A 194 -1.54 -23.79 48.98
C ASN A 194 -0.51 -22.65 48.95
N PHE A 195 -0.87 -21.49 48.39
CA PHE A 195 0.05 -20.34 48.30
C PHE A 195 0.28 -19.58 49.63
N ASP A 196 -0.48 -19.87 50.69
CA ASP A 196 -0.14 -19.40 52.04
C ASP A 196 1.13 -20.09 52.57
N ASN A 197 1.50 -21.24 52.00
CA ASN A 197 2.75 -21.93 52.30
C ASN A 197 3.90 -21.40 51.43
N PRO A 198 4.91 -20.70 52.01
CA PRO A 198 6.00 -20.11 51.24
C PRO A 198 6.90 -21.12 50.52
N THR A 199 6.80 -22.42 50.85
CA THR A 199 7.53 -23.48 50.14
C THR A 199 6.94 -23.78 48.76
N VAL A 200 5.64 -23.54 48.56
CA VAL A 200 4.95 -23.71 47.27
C VAL A 200 5.51 -22.74 46.23
N LEU A 201 5.57 -21.44 46.56
CA LEU A 201 6.14 -20.42 45.67
C LEU A 201 7.59 -20.74 45.27
N LYS A 202 8.40 -21.24 46.21
CA LYS A 202 9.78 -21.68 45.92
C LYS A 202 9.83 -22.85 44.95
N ALA A 203 8.89 -23.80 45.05
CA ALA A 203 8.81 -24.93 44.14
C ALA A 203 8.36 -24.52 42.74
N VAL A 204 7.35 -23.65 42.63
CA VAL A 204 6.90 -23.06 41.36
C VAL A 204 8.05 -22.31 40.68
N PHE A 205 8.77 -21.46 41.42
CA PHE A 205 9.91 -20.75 40.84
C PHE A 205 11.05 -21.70 40.41
N ARG A 206 11.25 -22.82 41.13
CA ARG A 206 12.22 -23.84 40.73
C ARG A 206 11.81 -24.53 39.43
N ALA A 207 10.53 -24.83 39.24
CA ALA A 207 10.00 -25.35 37.98
C ALA A 207 10.25 -24.36 36.84
N MET A 208 9.84 -23.10 37.01
CA MET A 208 10.04 -22.03 36.03
C MET A 208 11.52 -21.87 35.62
N ARG A 209 12.43 -21.81 36.60
CA ARG A 209 13.87 -21.72 36.39
C ARG A 209 14.43 -22.87 35.54
N SER A 210 13.96 -24.10 35.73
CA SER A 210 14.43 -25.26 34.97
C SER A 210 14.21 -25.11 33.47
N TRP A 211 13.14 -24.42 33.06
CA TRP A 211 12.79 -24.19 31.66
C TRP A 211 13.45 -22.93 31.10
N LEU A 212 13.58 -21.88 31.91
CA LEU A 212 14.37 -20.69 31.56
C LEU A 212 15.83 -21.05 31.26
N GLU A 213 16.45 -21.92 32.06
CA GLU A 213 17.81 -22.42 31.83
C GLU A 213 17.95 -23.27 30.56
N MET A 214 16.84 -23.72 29.96
CA MET A 214 16.82 -24.38 28.65
C MET A 214 16.56 -23.42 27.48
N GLY A 215 16.31 -22.14 27.73
CA GLY A 215 16.09 -21.12 26.72
C GLY A 215 14.63 -20.73 26.47
N VAL A 216 13.68 -21.12 27.33
CA VAL A 216 12.29 -20.64 27.22
C VAL A 216 12.24 -19.11 27.37
N ASP A 217 11.52 -18.44 26.48
CA ASP A 217 11.41 -16.98 26.39
C ASP A 217 10.31 -16.38 27.26
N GLY A 218 9.38 -17.20 27.74
CA GLY A 218 8.32 -16.74 28.63
C GLY A 218 7.33 -17.84 28.98
N PHE A 219 6.41 -17.51 29.87
CA PHE A 219 5.39 -18.43 30.34
C PHE A 219 4.00 -17.82 30.21
N ARG A 220 3.03 -18.62 29.77
CA ARG A 220 1.62 -18.36 30.02
C ARG A 220 1.30 -18.93 31.40
N LEU A 221 0.93 -18.06 32.33
CA LEU A 221 0.53 -18.45 33.68
C LEU A 221 -0.95 -18.83 33.64
N ASP A 222 -1.21 -20.10 33.84
CA ASP A 222 -2.54 -20.68 33.77
C ASP A 222 -3.26 -20.56 35.13
N ALA A 223 -4.57 -20.28 35.08
CA ALA A 223 -5.46 -20.26 36.25
C ALA A 223 -5.06 -19.28 37.36
N ILE A 224 -4.37 -18.18 37.03
CA ILE A 224 -3.83 -17.25 38.03
C ILE A 224 -4.85 -16.49 38.88
N PRO A 225 -6.14 -16.33 38.50
CA PRO A 225 -7.09 -15.68 39.40
C PRO A 225 -7.38 -16.45 40.69
N TYR A 226 -6.99 -17.72 40.76
CA TYR A 226 -7.50 -18.64 41.77
C TYR A 226 -6.47 -19.06 42.82
N LEU A 227 -5.26 -18.47 42.82
CA LEU A 227 -4.13 -18.94 43.64
C LEU A 227 -4.33 -18.89 45.15
N CYS A 228 -5.19 -18.00 45.65
CA CYS A 228 -5.40 -17.80 47.08
C CYS A 228 -6.89 -17.79 47.43
N GLU A 229 -7.22 -18.36 48.59
CA GLU A 229 -8.60 -18.49 49.08
C GLU A 229 -8.80 -17.89 50.47
N ARG A 230 -9.90 -17.16 50.66
CA ARG A 230 -10.34 -16.51 51.90
C ARG A 230 -11.84 -16.70 52.12
N ASP A 231 -12.22 -17.05 53.34
CA ASP A 231 -13.62 -17.17 53.72
C ASP A 231 -14.37 -15.83 53.53
N GLY A 232 -15.60 -15.90 53.00
CA GLY A 232 -16.44 -14.73 52.75
C GLY A 232 -16.12 -13.96 51.47
N THR A 233 -15.23 -14.48 50.61
CA THR A 233 -14.89 -13.89 49.30
C THR A 233 -15.31 -14.80 48.14
N SER A 234 -15.18 -14.31 46.90
CA SER A 234 -15.35 -15.13 45.69
C SER A 234 -14.19 -16.10 45.45
N ASN A 235 -13.05 -15.94 46.13
CA ASN A 235 -11.79 -16.66 45.89
C ASN A 235 -11.27 -16.48 44.45
N GLU A 236 -11.50 -15.29 43.89
CA GLU A 236 -10.97 -14.86 42.59
C GLU A 236 -10.37 -13.46 42.75
N ASN A 237 -9.25 -13.18 42.08
CA ASN A 237 -8.61 -11.85 42.03
C ASN A 237 -8.24 -11.28 43.43
N LEU A 238 -7.92 -12.14 44.39
CA LEU A 238 -7.61 -11.66 45.75
C LEU A 238 -6.29 -10.85 45.77
N PRO A 239 -6.15 -9.82 46.62
CA PRO A 239 -4.91 -9.06 46.73
C PRO A 239 -3.67 -9.91 47.01
N GLU A 240 -3.83 -11.01 47.75
CA GLU A 240 -2.76 -11.97 48.02
C GLU A 240 -2.32 -12.73 46.76
N THR A 241 -3.24 -13.05 45.85
CA THR A 241 -2.94 -13.61 44.53
C THR A 241 -2.05 -12.66 43.74
N HIS A 242 -2.41 -11.38 43.66
CA HIS A 242 -1.59 -10.34 43.03
C HIS A 242 -0.21 -10.21 43.68
N ALA A 243 -0.14 -10.26 45.02
CA ALA A 243 1.13 -10.23 45.74
C ALA A 243 2.04 -11.44 45.41
N VAL A 244 1.46 -12.62 45.18
CA VAL A 244 2.19 -13.80 44.69
C VAL A 244 2.74 -13.56 43.28
N ILE A 245 1.93 -13.02 42.37
CA ILE A 245 2.33 -12.74 40.99
C ILE A 245 3.44 -11.70 40.93
N LYS A 246 3.35 -10.60 41.71
CA LYS A 246 4.42 -9.60 41.86
C LYS A 246 5.74 -10.22 42.29
N ARG A 247 5.70 -11.20 43.21
CA ARG A 247 6.90 -11.93 43.64
C ARG A 247 7.46 -12.81 42.52
N ILE A 248 6.61 -13.50 41.75
CA ILE A 248 7.05 -14.28 40.58
C ILE A 248 7.74 -13.36 39.56
N ARG A 249 7.13 -12.21 39.27
CA ARG A 249 7.69 -11.20 38.36
C ARG A 249 9.02 -10.65 38.85
N ALA A 250 9.12 -10.21 40.10
CA ALA A 250 10.36 -9.70 40.68
C ALA A 250 11.50 -10.74 40.64
N LEU A 251 11.18 -12.02 40.86
CA LEU A 251 12.15 -13.10 40.77
C LEU A 251 12.58 -13.39 39.32
N LEU A 252 11.69 -13.21 38.34
CA LEU A 252 12.01 -13.32 36.92
C LEU A 252 12.93 -12.18 36.50
N ASP A 253 12.52 -10.93 36.73
CA ASP A 253 13.25 -9.72 36.30
C ASP A 253 14.63 -9.62 36.96
N GLY A 254 14.77 -10.08 38.21
CA GLY A 254 16.05 -10.07 38.92
C GLY A 254 17.12 -10.99 38.32
N ARG A 255 16.77 -11.90 37.40
CA ARG A 255 17.71 -12.85 36.79
C ARG A 255 17.60 -12.97 35.26
N TYR A 256 16.45 -12.62 34.68
CA TYR A 256 16.14 -12.80 33.26
C TYR A 256 15.32 -11.61 32.71
N GLY A 257 16.00 -10.49 32.43
CA GLY A 257 15.35 -9.23 32.03
C GLY A 257 14.72 -9.17 30.63
N ASP A 258 14.82 -10.24 29.83
CA ASP A 258 14.30 -10.32 28.46
C ASP A 258 13.15 -11.34 28.29
N ARG A 259 12.55 -11.78 29.40
CA ARG A 259 11.51 -12.83 29.44
C ARG A 259 10.14 -12.25 29.72
N MET A 260 9.11 -13.02 29.36
CA MET A 260 7.72 -12.55 29.37
C MET A 260 6.82 -13.46 30.22
N LEU A 261 5.82 -12.85 30.89
CA LEU A 261 4.74 -13.53 31.61
C LEU A 261 3.41 -13.11 30.99
N LEU A 262 2.62 -14.09 30.55
CA LEU A 262 1.29 -13.92 29.96
C LEU A 262 0.23 -14.45 30.93
N ALA A 263 -0.62 -13.57 31.44
CA ALA A 263 -1.72 -13.89 32.32
C ALA A 263 -2.91 -14.51 31.57
N GLU A 264 -3.32 -15.71 31.98
CA GLU A 264 -4.68 -16.19 31.73
C GLU A 264 -5.61 -15.75 32.87
N ALA A 265 -6.26 -14.61 32.68
CA ALA A 265 -7.31 -14.11 33.55
C ALA A 265 -8.59 -13.86 32.72
N ASN A 266 -9.50 -14.84 32.70
CA ASN A 266 -10.80 -14.69 32.04
C ASN A 266 -11.78 -13.94 32.97
N GLN A 267 -11.60 -12.62 33.08
CA GLN A 267 -12.37 -11.74 33.96
C GLN A 267 -12.89 -10.50 33.18
N TRP A 268 -13.63 -9.61 33.84
CA TRP A 268 -14.04 -8.32 33.25
C TRP A 268 -12.84 -7.39 33.01
N PRO A 269 -12.90 -6.44 32.05
CA PRO A 269 -11.74 -5.63 31.67
C PRO A 269 -11.03 -4.93 32.84
N GLU A 270 -11.79 -4.41 33.79
CA GLU A 270 -11.30 -3.76 35.01
C GLU A 270 -10.50 -4.70 35.92
N ASP A 271 -10.94 -5.95 36.06
CA ASP A 271 -10.27 -6.96 36.88
C ASP A 271 -9.02 -7.49 36.16
N VAL A 272 -9.08 -7.68 34.84
CA VAL A 272 -7.93 -8.14 34.06
C VAL A 272 -6.80 -7.10 34.07
N ARG A 273 -7.15 -5.80 34.14
CA ARG A 273 -6.17 -4.72 34.25
C ARG A 273 -5.28 -4.87 35.49
N GLU A 274 -5.79 -5.38 36.60
CA GLU A 274 -5.02 -5.52 37.84
C GLU A 274 -3.83 -6.48 37.69
N TYR A 275 -3.92 -7.48 36.79
CA TYR A 275 -2.84 -8.45 36.53
C TYR A 275 -1.61 -7.87 35.83
N PHE A 276 -1.67 -6.61 35.39
CA PHE A 276 -0.48 -5.87 34.96
C PHE A 276 0.22 -5.15 36.12
N GLY A 277 -0.45 -4.99 37.27
CA GLY A 277 0.00 -4.18 38.39
C GLY A 277 0.34 -2.74 37.94
N ASP A 278 1.45 -2.21 38.46
CA ASP A 278 2.04 -0.94 38.00
C ASP A 278 3.14 -1.19 36.96
N GLY A 279 3.03 -2.30 36.21
CA GLY A 279 4.09 -2.84 35.36
C GLY A 279 4.96 -3.90 36.04
N ASP A 280 4.59 -4.30 37.27
CA ASP A 280 5.32 -5.18 38.18
C ASP A 280 4.67 -6.57 38.39
N GLU A 281 3.64 -6.92 37.61
CA GLU A 281 3.02 -8.25 37.57
C GLU A 281 3.26 -8.93 36.21
N CYS A 282 2.21 -9.23 35.44
CA CYS A 282 2.37 -9.84 34.13
C CYS A 282 2.70 -8.80 33.06
N HIS A 283 3.51 -9.22 32.09
CA HIS A 283 3.87 -8.39 30.94
C HIS A 283 2.71 -8.32 29.95
N MET A 284 1.98 -9.43 29.83
CA MET A 284 0.84 -9.59 28.94
C MET A 284 -0.35 -10.18 29.68
N ALA A 285 -1.56 -9.88 29.20
CA ALA A 285 -2.78 -10.57 29.59
C ALA A 285 -3.66 -10.80 28.36
N PHE A 286 -4.44 -11.88 28.34
CA PHE A 286 -5.43 -12.10 27.28
C PHE A 286 -6.55 -11.06 27.35
N HIS A 287 -6.92 -10.51 26.20
CA HIS A 287 -8.07 -9.63 26.10
C HIS A 287 -9.38 -10.44 25.91
N PHE A 288 -9.70 -11.31 26.87
CA PHE A 288 -10.92 -12.12 26.88
C PHE A 288 -12.21 -11.31 26.62
N PRO A 289 -12.40 -10.10 27.17
CA PRO A 289 -13.64 -9.35 26.95
C PRO A 289 -13.89 -8.95 25.48
N LEU A 290 -12.84 -8.66 24.71
CA LEU A 290 -12.97 -8.23 23.31
C LEU A 290 -13.39 -9.37 22.38
N MET A 291 -12.91 -10.59 22.64
CA MET A 291 -13.08 -11.75 21.75
C MET A 291 -14.57 -12.04 21.46
N PRO A 292 -15.47 -12.24 22.43
CA PRO A 292 -16.89 -12.50 22.16
C PRO A 292 -17.59 -11.33 21.45
N ARG A 293 -17.18 -10.09 21.74
CA ARG A 293 -17.80 -8.90 21.15
C ARG A 293 -17.49 -8.75 19.67
N MET A 294 -16.34 -9.24 19.19
CA MET A 294 -16.05 -9.31 17.75
C MET A 294 -17.04 -10.23 17.03
N TYR A 295 -17.35 -11.41 17.58
CA TYR A 295 -18.36 -12.31 17.02
C TYR A 295 -19.76 -11.71 17.07
N MET A 296 -20.12 -11.04 18.17
CA MET A 296 -21.41 -10.35 18.28
C MET A 296 -21.53 -9.21 17.26
N ALA A 297 -20.47 -8.43 17.05
CA ALA A 297 -20.49 -7.28 16.14
C ALA A 297 -20.75 -7.69 14.68
N ILE A 298 -20.18 -8.81 14.24
CA ILE A 298 -20.47 -9.39 12.91
C ILE A 298 -21.91 -9.92 12.85
N ALA A 299 -22.35 -10.67 13.86
CA ALA A 299 -23.70 -11.24 13.88
C ALA A 299 -24.81 -10.19 13.93
N GLN A 300 -24.58 -9.08 14.63
CA GLN A 300 -25.50 -7.95 14.76
C GLN A 300 -25.37 -6.94 13.61
N GLU A 301 -24.32 -7.05 12.79
CA GLU A 301 -23.90 -6.02 11.84
C GLU A 301 -23.78 -4.63 12.49
N ASP A 302 -23.28 -4.56 13.73
CA ASP A 302 -23.15 -3.32 14.50
C ASP A 302 -21.79 -3.28 15.22
N ARG A 303 -21.08 -2.17 15.07
CA ARG A 303 -19.78 -1.93 15.74
C ARG A 303 -19.87 -1.75 17.25
N HIS A 304 -21.07 -1.49 17.78
CA HIS A 304 -21.28 -1.10 19.16
C HIS A 304 -20.68 -2.05 20.19
N PRO A 305 -20.84 -3.40 20.12
CA PRO A 305 -20.25 -4.30 21.11
C PRO A 305 -18.72 -4.15 21.22
N VAL A 306 -18.03 -3.98 20.08
CA VAL A 306 -16.57 -3.78 20.05
C VAL A 306 -16.18 -2.41 20.58
N VAL A 307 -16.90 -1.35 20.17
CA VAL A 307 -16.62 0.03 20.63
C VAL A 307 -16.85 0.18 22.13
N GLU A 308 -17.94 -0.39 22.64
CA GLU A 308 -18.31 -0.32 24.06
C GLU A 308 -17.26 -1.02 24.93
N ILE A 309 -16.87 -2.26 24.59
CA ILE A 309 -15.92 -2.99 25.42
C ILE A 309 -14.52 -2.36 25.40
N LEU A 310 -14.10 -1.81 24.26
CA LEU A 310 -12.83 -1.07 24.17
C LEU A 310 -12.85 0.24 24.96
N GLN A 311 -14.01 0.89 25.11
CA GLN A 311 -14.16 2.09 25.94
C GLN A 311 -14.17 1.77 27.44
N GLN A 312 -14.64 0.57 27.81
CA GLN A 312 -14.62 0.09 29.20
C GLN A 312 -13.25 -0.48 29.60
N THR A 313 -12.40 -0.84 28.63
CA THR A 313 -11.08 -1.41 28.90
C THR A 313 -10.12 -0.32 29.39
N PRO A 314 -9.59 -0.41 30.64
CA PRO A 314 -8.69 0.61 31.16
C PRO A 314 -7.33 0.65 30.46
N ASP A 315 -6.66 1.80 30.54
CA ASP A 315 -5.27 1.95 30.09
C ASP A 315 -4.32 1.06 30.89
N ILE A 316 -3.37 0.41 30.21
CA ILE A 316 -2.36 -0.48 30.79
C ILE A 316 -1.00 0.22 30.95
N PRO A 317 -0.08 -0.29 31.80
CA PRO A 317 1.26 0.28 31.94
C PRO A 317 2.02 0.24 30.61
N GLU A 318 2.91 1.22 30.38
CA GLU A 318 3.61 1.37 29.09
C GLU A 318 4.49 0.16 28.73
N SER A 319 4.98 -0.60 29.71
CA SER A 319 5.75 -1.83 29.49
C SER A 319 4.86 -3.05 29.16
N CYS A 320 3.55 -2.97 29.39
CA CYS A 320 2.63 -4.10 29.26
C CYS A 320 1.91 -4.15 27.90
N GLN A 321 1.27 -5.28 27.60
CA GLN A 321 0.59 -5.48 26.31
C GLN A 321 -0.61 -6.44 26.41
N TRP A 322 -1.68 -6.13 25.68
CA TRP A 322 -2.78 -7.08 25.47
C TRP A 322 -2.39 -8.21 24.49
N ALA A 323 -2.83 -9.44 24.79
CA ALA A 323 -2.79 -10.55 23.86
C ALA A 323 -4.19 -10.75 23.23
N ILE A 324 -4.29 -10.52 21.92
CA ILE A 324 -5.55 -10.58 21.18
C ILE A 324 -5.67 -11.95 20.52
N PHE A 325 -6.84 -12.58 20.57
CA PHE A 325 -7.08 -13.89 19.97
C PHE A 325 -8.54 -14.01 19.53
N LEU A 326 -8.81 -14.93 18.60
CA LEU A 326 -10.17 -15.24 18.13
C LEU A 326 -10.70 -16.54 18.69
N ARG A 327 -9.83 -17.56 18.77
CA ARG A 327 -10.05 -18.90 19.30
C ARG A 327 -8.76 -19.40 19.93
N ASN A 328 -8.88 -20.47 20.70
CA ASN A 328 -7.80 -21.16 21.38
C ASN A 328 -8.16 -22.65 21.46
N HIS A 329 -7.36 -23.40 22.21
CA HIS A 329 -7.58 -24.82 22.48
C HIS A 329 -8.79 -25.15 23.39
N ASP A 330 -9.45 -24.15 23.97
CA ASP A 330 -10.65 -24.32 24.80
C ASP A 330 -11.90 -23.94 24.00
N GLU A 331 -13.06 -23.98 24.63
CA GLU A 331 -14.27 -23.40 24.09
C GLU A 331 -14.19 -21.88 23.95
N LEU A 332 -15.05 -21.32 23.13
CA LEU A 332 -15.33 -19.89 23.14
C LEU A 332 -16.08 -19.60 24.45
N THR A 333 -15.35 -19.16 25.46
CA THR A 333 -15.90 -18.86 26.79
C THR A 333 -16.90 -17.71 26.72
N LEU A 334 -18.03 -17.89 27.41
CA LEU A 334 -19.11 -16.92 27.60
C LEU A 334 -19.38 -16.72 29.10
N GLU A 335 -18.36 -16.87 29.94
CA GLU A 335 -18.44 -16.60 31.37
C GLU A 335 -18.60 -15.10 31.61
N MET A 336 -17.70 -14.29 31.04
CA MET A 336 -17.62 -12.83 31.22
C MET A 336 -18.43 -12.05 30.17
N VAL A 337 -19.67 -12.50 29.98
CA VAL A 337 -20.72 -11.81 29.22
C VAL A 337 -22.01 -11.80 30.03
N THR A 338 -22.90 -10.85 29.75
CA THR A 338 -24.24 -10.84 30.36
C THR A 338 -25.06 -12.05 29.91
N SER A 339 -26.05 -12.45 30.71
CA SER A 339 -26.92 -13.59 30.36
C SER A 339 -27.61 -13.42 29.00
N LYS A 340 -28.00 -12.18 28.64
CA LYS A 340 -28.63 -11.89 27.34
C LYS A 340 -27.67 -12.06 26.17
N GLU A 341 -26.42 -11.63 26.33
CA GLU A 341 -25.37 -11.81 25.32
C GLU A 341 -25.03 -13.29 25.15
N ARG A 342 -24.95 -14.04 26.26
CA ARG A 342 -24.73 -15.49 26.24
C ARG A 342 -25.82 -16.21 25.45
N ASP A 343 -27.09 -15.92 25.73
CA ASP A 343 -28.23 -16.51 25.01
C ASP A 343 -28.24 -16.13 23.52
N TYR A 344 -27.81 -14.91 23.20
CA TYR A 344 -27.64 -14.48 21.81
C TYR A 344 -26.53 -15.29 21.10
N MET A 345 -25.36 -15.42 21.73
CA MET A 345 -24.23 -16.19 21.21
C MET A 345 -24.58 -17.66 21.00
N TYR A 346 -25.31 -18.28 21.94
CA TYR A 346 -25.79 -19.66 21.76
C TYR A 346 -26.73 -19.83 20.58
N ARG A 347 -27.68 -18.90 20.39
CA ARG A 347 -28.61 -18.97 19.26
C ARG A 347 -27.91 -18.80 17.91
N MET A 348 -26.92 -17.91 17.85
CA MET A 348 -26.22 -17.61 16.60
C MET A 348 -25.17 -18.66 16.23
N TYR A 349 -24.36 -19.10 17.20
CA TYR A 349 -23.13 -19.84 16.92
C TYR A 349 -23.15 -21.31 17.41
N ALA A 350 -24.12 -21.68 18.26
CA ALA A 350 -24.28 -23.01 18.83
C ALA A 350 -25.74 -23.49 18.75
N ALA A 351 -26.26 -23.53 17.52
CA ALA A 351 -27.59 -24.05 17.23
C ALA A 351 -27.74 -25.52 17.66
N ASP A 352 -26.72 -26.35 17.43
CA ASP A 352 -26.61 -27.68 18.04
C ASP A 352 -26.19 -27.53 19.52
N ALA A 353 -27.03 -28.04 20.42
CA ALA A 353 -26.76 -28.02 21.86
C ALA A 353 -25.48 -28.78 22.24
N ARG A 354 -25.04 -29.77 21.45
CA ARG A 354 -23.78 -30.48 21.65
C ARG A 354 -22.57 -29.58 21.44
N ALA A 355 -22.69 -28.48 20.68
CA ALA A 355 -21.59 -27.54 20.52
C ALA A 355 -21.35 -26.68 21.77
N ARG A 356 -22.23 -26.78 22.79
CA ARG A 356 -22.11 -26.10 24.08
C ARG A 356 -21.39 -27.01 25.07
N VAL A 357 -20.54 -26.43 25.91
CA VAL A 357 -19.84 -27.11 27.00
C VAL A 357 -19.57 -26.07 28.10
N ASN A 358 -19.78 -26.41 29.37
CA ASN A 358 -19.70 -25.46 30.48
C ASN A 358 -20.53 -24.19 30.15
N LEU A 359 -19.90 -23.02 30.24
CA LEU A 359 -20.47 -21.73 29.81
C LEU A 359 -19.81 -21.23 28.51
N GLY A 360 -19.71 -22.06 27.48
CA GLY A 360 -19.12 -21.65 26.20
C GLY A 360 -19.47 -22.52 24.98
N ILE A 361 -18.77 -22.28 23.86
CA ILE A 361 -19.00 -22.92 22.56
C ILE A 361 -17.73 -23.61 22.04
N ARG A 362 -17.72 -24.95 22.00
CA ARG A 362 -16.57 -25.77 21.58
C ARG A 362 -16.46 -25.96 20.07
N ARG A 363 -16.33 -24.86 19.34
CA ARG A 363 -16.17 -24.83 17.88
C ARG A 363 -14.91 -24.08 17.44
N ARG A 364 -14.39 -24.38 16.26
CA ARG A 364 -13.28 -23.67 15.61
C ARG A 364 -13.76 -22.41 14.89
N LEU A 365 -12.82 -21.56 14.48
CA LEU A 365 -13.11 -20.27 13.83
C LEU A 365 -13.91 -20.44 12.52
N ALA A 366 -13.44 -21.29 11.61
CA ALA A 366 -14.11 -21.45 10.31
C ALA A 366 -15.53 -22.02 10.44
N PRO A 367 -15.79 -23.05 11.27
CA PRO A 367 -17.15 -23.51 11.58
C PRO A 367 -18.05 -22.46 12.25
N LEU A 368 -17.52 -21.64 13.17
CA LEU A 368 -18.27 -20.53 13.77
C LEU A 368 -18.71 -19.49 12.74
N LEU A 369 -17.91 -19.28 11.70
CA LEU A 369 -18.18 -18.33 10.62
C LEU A 369 -18.82 -18.99 9.38
N GLU A 370 -19.35 -20.21 9.53
CA GLU A 370 -20.06 -20.95 8.46
C GLU A 370 -19.19 -21.20 7.21
N ASN A 371 -17.86 -21.25 7.39
CA ASN A 371 -16.86 -21.30 6.31
C ASN A 371 -16.92 -20.14 5.30
N ASP A 372 -17.53 -19.01 5.67
CA ASP A 372 -17.54 -17.80 4.85
C ASP A 372 -16.14 -17.16 4.86
N ALA A 373 -15.47 -17.21 3.70
CA ALA A 373 -14.11 -16.71 3.55
C ALA A 373 -13.97 -15.22 3.89
N ASP A 374 -14.99 -14.40 3.58
CA ASP A 374 -14.93 -12.95 3.81
C ASP A 374 -15.12 -12.64 5.30
N ARG A 375 -16.00 -13.36 6.00
CA ARG A 375 -16.11 -13.28 7.46
C ARG A 375 -14.83 -13.71 8.16
N ILE A 376 -14.20 -14.80 7.70
CA ILE A 376 -12.93 -15.31 8.24
C ILE A 376 -11.82 -14.27 8.07
N LYS A 377 -11.71 -13.68 6.87
CA LYS A 377 -10.73 -12.62 6.57
C LYS A 377 -10.99 -11.36 7.39
N LEU A 378 -12.24 -10.95 7.55
CA LEU A 378 -12.62 -9.82 8.40
C LEU A 378 -12.22 -10.03 9.86
N MET A 379 -12.54 -11.18 10.44
CA MET A 379 -12.18 -11.50 11.82
C MET A 379 -10.66 -11.53 12.02
N LYS A 380 -9.93 -12.11 11.06
CA LYS A 380 -8.46 -12.12 11.07
C LYS A 380 -7.87 -10.72 10.88
N SER A 381 -8.50 -9.86 10.08
CA SER A 381 -8.12 -8.45 9.97
C SER A 381 -8.23 -7.77 11.34
N LEU A 382 -9.39 -7.88 12.01
CA LEU A 382 -9.58 -7.32 13.35
C LEU A 382 -8.54 -7.86 14.35
N LEU A 383 -8.27 -9.17 14.36
CA LEU A 383 -7.23 -9.76 15.20
C LEU A 383 -5.86 -9.08 15.00
N LEU A 384 -5.48 -8.84 13.74
CA LEU A 384 -4.14 -8.34 13.40
C LEU A 384 -4.00 -6.82 13.60
N SER A 385 -5.10 -6.06 13.55
CA SER A 385 -5.10 -4.59 13.65
C SER A 385 -5.58 -4.01 14.99
N MET A 386 -6.13 -4.82 15.90
CA MET A 386 -6.49 -4.38 17.26
C MET A 386 -5.24 -4.12 18.13
N PRO A 387 -5.33 -3.30 19.20
CA PRO A 387 -4.19 -2.94 20.03
C PRO A 387 -3.71 -4.13 20.87
N GLY A 388 -2.61 -4.74 20.42
CA GLY A 388 -1.97 -5.83 21.13
C GLY A 388 -1.20 -6.77 20.20
N SER A 389 -0.78 -7.89 20.78
CA SER A 389 -0.06 -8.94 20.06
C SER A 389 -1.02 -10.07 19.71
N PRO A 390 -1.23 -10.39 18.41
CA PRO A 390 -2.18 -11.40 18.00
C PRO A 390 -1.68 -12.81 18.28
N ILE A 391 -2.60 -13.69 18.65
CA ILE A 391 -2.41 -15.12 18.83
C ILE A 391 -3.25 -15.86 17.80
N LEU A 392 -2.58 -16.69 17.01
CA LEU A 392 -3.18 -17.60 16.05
C LEU A 392 -3.22 -19.01 16.64
N TYR A 393 -4.36 -19.67 16.52
CA TYR A 393 -4.51 -21.07 16.90
C TYR A 393 -4.19 -21.98 15.70
N TYR A 394 -3.37 -23.02 15.90
CA TYR A 394 -2.88 -23.86 14.80
C TYR A 394 -4.01 -24.42 13.94
N GLY A 395 -3.90 -24.30 12.62
CA GLY A 395 -4.90 -24.76 11.66
C GLY A 395 -5.94 -23.72 11.28
N ASP A 396 -6.13 -22.64 12.05
CA ASP A 396 -7.05 -21.57 11.67
C ASP A 396 -6.53 -20.78 10.46
N GLU A 397 -5.23 -20.81 10.16
CA GLU A 397 -4.62 -20.22 8.96
C GLU A 397 -4.99 -20.96 7.66
N ILE A 398 -5.36 -22.24 7.75
CA ILE A 398 -5.89 -23.02 6.62
C ILE A 398 -7.43 -23.18 6.72
N GLY A 399 -8.05 -22.77 7.82
CA GLY A 399 -9.50 -22.89 8.00
C GLY A 399 -9.95 -24.29 8.44
N MET A 400 -9.18 -24.94 9.31
CA MET A 400 -9.57 -26.24 9.89
C MET A 400 -10.95 -26.18 10.56
N GLY A 401 -11.67 -27.29 10.44
CA GLY A 401 -12.95 -27.52 11.10
C GLY A 401 -12.80 -28.09 12.52
N ASP A 402 -13.93 -28.45 13.10
CA ASP A 402 -14.03 -29.09 14.41
C ASP A 402 -14.78 -30.43 14.33
N ASN A 403 -14.66 -31.23 15.39
CA ASN A 403 -15.47 -32.44 15.57
C ASN A 403 -16.14 -32.44 16.95
N ILE A 404 -17.32 -31.82 17.03
CA ILE A 404 -18.10 -31.66 18.27
C ILE A 404 -18.58 -32.97 18.91
N TYR A 405 -18.40 -34.11 18.24
CA TYR A 405 -18.70 -35.44 18.78
C TYR A 405 -17.56 -36.00 19.64
N LEU A 406 -16.37 -35.38 19.60
CA LEU A 406 -15.30 -35.69 20.53
C LEU A 406 -15.64 -35.11 21.92
N GLY A 407 -15.34 -35.88 22.97
CA GLY A 407 -15.65 -35.51 24.36
C GLY A 407 -14.91 -34.24 24.81
N ASP A 408 -15.53 -33.48 25.71
CA ASP A 408 -15.01 -32.22 26.25
C ASP A 408 -14.60 -31.22 25.13
N ARG A 409 -13.44 -30.57 25.25
CA ARG A 409 -12.88 -29.56 24.33
C ARG A 409 -12.03 -30.18 23.21
N ASN A 410 -11.95 -31.51 23.13
CA ASN A 410 -11.18 -32.20 22.10
C ASN A 410 -11.68 -31.94 20.67
N ALA A 411 -12.91 -31.42 20.53
CA ALA A 411 -13.49 -31.01 19.27
C ALA A 411 -12.61 -30.08 18.44
N VAL A 412 -11.78 -29.24 19.08
CA VAL A 412 -10.89 -28.28 18.41
C VAL A 412 -9.42 -28.68 18.44
N ARG A 413 -9.08 -29.88 18.95
CA ARG A 413 -7.71 -30.35 19.21
C ARG A 413 -7.26 -31.49 18.28
N THR A 414 -7.92 -31.64 17.14
CA THR A 414 -7.63 -32.68 16.13
C THR A 414 -6.29 -32.45 15.42
N PRO A 415 -5.68 -33.50 14.84
CA PRO A 415 -4.38 -33.39 14.19
C PRO A 415 -4.33 -32.31 13.10
N MET A 416 -3.20 -31.60 12.98
CA MET A 416 -2.94 -30.63 11.92
C MET A 416 -3.02 -31.28 10.53
N GLN A 417 -3.63 -30.59 9.55
CA GLN A 417 -3.89 -31.13 8.21
C GLN A 417 -2.80 -30.69 7.22
N TRP A 418 -1.76 -31.50 7.05
CA TRP A 418 -0.60 -31.19 6.21
C TRP A 418 -0.82 -31.48 4.73
N SER A 419 -1.45 -32.60 4.40
CA SER A 419 -1.62 -33.08 3.02
C SER A 419 -2.92 -33.89 2.87
N PRO A 420 -3.39 -34.16 1.64
CA PRO A 420 -4.53 -35.05 1.41
C PRO A 420 -4.22 -36.54 1.68
N ASP A 421 -2.96 -36.89 1.97
CA ASP A 421 -2.55 -38.25 2.28
C ASP A 421 -3.16 -38.81 3.59
N ARG A 422 -2.97 -40.11 3.80
CA ARG A 422 -3.34 -40.85 5.03
C ARG A 422 -3.04 -40.02 6.29
N ASN A 423 -4.03 -39.98 7.19
CA ASN A 423 -3.99 -39.23 8.45
C ASN A 423 -3.70 -37.74 8.24
N ALA A 424 -4.13 -37.13 7.14
CA ALA A 424 -3.85 -35.75 6.78
C ALA A 424 -2.34 -35.42 6.65
N GLY A 425 -1.49 -36.43 6.42
CA GLY A 425 -0.04 -36.29 6.46
C GLY A 425 0.55 -36.01 7.86
N PHE A 426 -0.25 -36.07 8.92
CA PHE A 426 0.21 -35.85 10.31
C PHE A 426 1.07 -37.01 10.84
N SER A 427 0.71 -38.25 10.50
CA SER A 427 1.36 -39.47 11.00
C SER A 427 1.29 -40.60 9.97
N ARG A 428 2.28 -41.50 9.98
CA ARG A 428 2.26 -42.76 9.21
C ARG A 428 1.64 -43.95 9.97
N ALA A 429 1.22 -43.76 11.22
CA ALA A 429 0.63 -44.81 12.05
C ALA A 429 -0.70 -45.34 11.47
N ASP A 430 -1.17 -46.48 11.99
CA ASP A 430 -2.54 -46.93 11.76
C ASP A 430 -3.54 -45.87 12.24
N PRO A 431 -4.56 -45.50 11.44
CA PRO A 431 -5.49 -44.42 11.81
C PRO A 431 -6.16 -44.65 13.17
N GLN A 432 -6.37 -45.91 13.56
CA GLN A 432 -6.93 -46.31 14.86
C GLN A 432 -5.99 -46.05 16.04
N ARG A 433 -4.68 -45.87 15.79
CA ARG A 433 -3.67 -45.59 16.81
C ARG A 433 -3.44 -44.09 17.03
N LEU A 434 -4.02 -43.24 16.18
CA LEU A 434 -3.91 -41.79 16.36
C LEU A 434 -4.50 -41.40 17.72
N TYR A 435 -3.87 -40.44 18.39
CA TYR A 435 -4.42 -39.90 19.64
C TYR A 435 -5.83 -39.34 19.45
N MET A 436 -6.12 -38.78 18.26
CA MET A 436 -7.44 -38.35 17.79
C MET A 436 -7.54 -38.50 16.28
N PRO A 437 -8.75 -38.74 15.73
CA PRO A 437 -8.95 -38.77 14.30
C PRO A 437 -8.78 -37.36 13.69
N PRO A 438 -8.22 -37.25 12.47
CA PRO A 438 -8.30 -36.00 11.70
C PRO A 438 -9.76 -35.70 11.31
N ILE A 439 -10.03 -34.49 10.86
CA ILE A 439 -11.35 -34.14 10.34
C ILE A 439 -11.54 -34.80 8.97
N MET A 440 -12.71 -35.41 8.75
CA MET A 440 -13.00 -36.21 7.55
C MET A 440 -14.35 -35.88 6.92
N ASP A 441 -15.04 -34.83 7.38
CA ASP A 441 -16.28 -34.40 6.74
C ASP A 441 -16.00 -33.74 5.38
N ALA A 442 -17.03 -33.61 4.55
CA ALA A 442 -16.88 -33.12 3.18
C ALA A 442 -16.51 -31.63 3.07
N VAL A 443 -16.67 -30.83 4.13
CA VAL A 443 -16.43 -29.39 4.12
C VAL A 443 -15.05 -29.07 4.67
N TYR A 444 -14.67 -29.66 5.81
CA TYR A 444 -13.43 -29.35 6.51
C TYR A 444 -12.39 -30.49 6.51
N GLY A 445 -12.73 -31.63 5.89
CA GLY A 445 -11.87 -32.79 5.84
C GLY A 445 -10.53 -32.51 5.17
N TYR A 446 -9.49 -33.23 5.60
CA TYR A 446 -8.12 -32.99 5.13
C TYR A 446 -7.91 -33.18 3.62
N GLU A 447 -8.79 -33.90 2.93
CA GLU A 447 -8.78 -34.00 1.47
C GLU A 447 -9.05 -32.63 0.80
N ALA A 448 -9.87 -31.78 1.42
CA ALA A 448 -10.21 -30.45 0.94
C ALA A 448 -9.37 -29.33 1.62
N VAL A 449 -9.13 -29.46 2.92
CA VAL A 449 -8.42 -28.45 3.73
C VAL A 449 -7.07 -28.98 4.19
N ASN A 450 -5.99 -28.65 3.50
CA ASN A 450 -4.65 -29.01 3.95
C ASN A 450 -3.58 -28.00 3.49
N VAL A 451 -2.44 -28.01 4.17
CA VAL A 451 -1.31 -27.11 3.90
C VAL A 451 -0.77 -27.30 2.48
N GLU A 452 -0.57 -28.53 2.01
CA GLU A 452 -0.02 -28.80 0.68
C GLU A 452 -0.85 -28.18 -0.45
N ALA A 453 -2.17 -28.36 -0.41
CA ALA A 453 -3.09 -27.80 -1.40
C ALA A 453 -3.08 -26.26 -1.35
N GLN A 454 -3.17 -25.67 -0.16
CA GLN A 454 -3.22 -24.21 -0.01
C GLN A 454 -1.88 -23.53 -0.29
N ALA A 455 -0.74 -24.20 -0.08
CA ALA A 455 0.57 -23.67 -0.39
C ALA A 455 0.80 -23.51 -1.91
N ARG A 456 0.12 -24.32 -2.74
CA ARG A 456 0.16 -24.22 -4.21
C ARG A 456 -0.78 -23.15 -4.78
N ASP A 457 -1.79 -22.74 -4.01
CA ASP A 457 -2.79 -21.74 -4.41
C ASP A 457 -2.48 -20.36 -3.80
N ALA A 458 -2.11 -19.39 -4.65
CA ALA A 458 -1.82 -18.02 -4.23
C ALA A 458 -3.05 -17.25 -3.69
N SER A 459 -4.27 -17.74 -3.98
CA SER A 459 -5.52 -17.17 -3.48
C SER A 459 -6.04 -17.82 -2.19
N SER A 460 -5.36 -18.87 -1.72
CA SER A 460 -5.74 -19.62 -0.53
C SER A 460 -5.74 -18.78 0.75
N LEU A 461 -6.44 -19.26 1.78
CA LEU A 461 -6.45 -18.61 3.08
C LEU A 461 -5.04 -18.57 3.70
N LEU A 462 -4.25 -19.63 3.54
CA LEU A 462 -2.85 -19.69 3.98
C LEU A 462 -1.98 -18.61 3.30
N SER A 463 -2.04 -18.53 1.96
CA SER A 463 -1.30 -17.53 1.20
C SER A 463 -1.73 -16.11 1.56
N TRP A 464 -3.04 -15.91 1.78
CA TRP A 464 -3.57 -14.64 2.27
C TRP A 464 -3.07 -14.30 3.68
N MET A 465 -3.04 -15.28 4.61
CA MET A 465 -2.51 -15.09 5.96
C MET A 465 -1.03 -14.70 5.96
N LYS A 466 -0.20 -15.38 5.14
CA LYS A 466 1.23 -15.04 4.97
C LYS A 466 1.40 -13.58 4.54
N ARG A 467 0.61 -13.12 3.55
CA ARG A 467 0.61 -11.71 3.10
C ARG A 467 0.20 -10.74 4.21
N MET A 468 -0.89 -11.01 4.91
CA MET A 468 -1.39 -10.14 5.98
C MET A 468 -0.40 -10.01 7.15
N LEU A 469 0.28 -11.09 7.52
CA LEU A 469 1.33 -11.07 8.53
C LEU A 469 2.57 -10.30 8.06
N GLY A 470 2.93 -10.41 6.77
CA GLY A 470 3.97 -9.59 6.15
C GLY A 470 3.65 -8.09 6.22
N ILE A 471 2.40 -7.71 5.89
CA ILE A 471 1.93 -6.32 5.97
C ILE A 471 1.93 -5.83 7.42
N ARG A 472 1.44 -6.64 8.38
CA ARG A 472 1.47 -6.25 9.80
C ARG A 472 2.91 -5.97 10.27
N LYS A 473 3.89 -6.76 9.82
CA LYS A 473 5.30 -6.58 10.17
C LYS A 473 5.93 -5.30 9.60
N SER A 474 5.38 -4.74 8.52
CA SER A 474 5.92 -3.51 7.94
C SER A 474 5.55 -2.25 8.73
N SER A 475 4.67 -2.35 9.73
CA SER A 475 4.17 -1.24 10.52
C SER A 475 4.20 -1.53 12.03
N ARG A 476 4.95 -0.71 12.80
CA ARG A 476 4.95 -0.82 14.26
C ARG A 476 3.66 -0.29 14.89
N ALA A 477 2.87 0.49 14.14
CA ALA A 477 1.60 1.03 14.60
C ALA A 477 0.60 -0.07 15.05
N PHE A 478 0.61 -1.25 14.43
CA PHE A 478 -0.28 -2.35 14.84
C PHE A 478 0.06 -2.94 16.21
N GLY A 479 1.35 -3.13 16.52
CA GLY A 479 1.76 -3.68 17.81
C GLY A 479 1.78 -2.61 18.91
N ARG A 480 2.39 -1.45 18.63
CA ARG A 480 2.75 -0.44 19.63
C ARG A 480 1.94 0.84 19.56
N GLY A 481 1.12 1.01 18.52
CA GLY A 481 0.40 2.25 18.28
C GLY A 481 -0.81 2.42 19.19
N ARG A 482 -1.08 3.67 19.56
CA ARG A 482 -2.30 4.07 20.26
C ARG A 482 -3.51 3.78 19.37
N LEU A 483 -4.59 3.30 19.96
CA LEU A 483 -5.88 3.15 19.29
C LEU A 483 -6.71 4.44 19.44
N GLU A 484 -7.24 4.96 18.33
CA GLU A 484 -8.25 6.01 18.33
C GLU A 484 -9.47 5.55 17.52
N LEU A 485 -10.61 5.40 18.20
CA LEU A 485 -11.86 5.00 17.56
C LEU A 485 -12.48 6.18 16.79
N LEU A 486 -12.74 5.99 15.50
CA LEU A 486 -13.53 6.92 14.71
C LEU A 486 -15.02 6.67 14.93
N ARG A 487 -15.84 7.72 14.71
CA ARG A 487 -17.28 7.68 14.98
C ARG A 487 -18.09 7.96 13.70
N PRO A 488 -18.00 7.10 12.67
CA PRO A 488 -18.86 7.26 11.50
C PRO A 488 -20.34 7.13 11.88
N GLY A 489 -21.20 7.83 11.13
CA GLY A 489 -22.65 7.73 11.26
C GLY A 489 -23.19 6.34 10.93
N ASN A 490 -22.54 5.61 10.01
CA ASN A 490 -22.90 4.23 9.69
C ASN A 490 -22.40 3.26 10.78
N ARG A 491 -23.34 2.73 11.58
CA ARG A 491 -23.05 1.78 12.68
C ARG A 491 -22.51 0.43 12.19
N LYS A 492 -22.74 0.08 10.92
CA LYS A 492 -22.25 -1.16 10.30
C LYS A 492 -20.75 -1.14 10.02
N VAL A 493 -20.11 0.03 10.08
CA VAL A 493 -18.69 0.20 9.77
C VAL A 493 -17.90 0.55 11.02
N LEU A 494 -16.98 -0.33 11.39
CA LEU A 494 -15.99 -0.07 12.43
C LEU A 494 -14.77 0.61 11.80
N ALA A 495 -14.43 1.81 12.26
CA ALA A 495 -13.26 2.56 11.78
C ALA A 495 -12.43 3.07 12.96
N TYR A 496 -11.11 2.95 12.85
CA TYR A 496 -10.18 3.38 13.89
C TYR A 496 -8.77 3.63 13.33
N LEU A 497 -8.00 4.43 14.06
CA LEU A 497 -6.61 4.74 13.77
C LEU A 497 -5.68 3.99 14.72
N ARG A 498 -4.53 3.58 14.19
CA ARG A 498 -3.37 3.10 14.95
C ARG A 498 -2.22 4.07 14.70
N GLU A 499 -1.76 4.74 15.75
CA GLU A 499 -0.74 5.80 15.64
C GLU A 499 0.49 5.48 16.48
N HIS A 500 1.66 5.54 15.85
CA HIS A 500 2.95 5.34 16.52
C HIS A 500 4.02 6.25 15.90
N GLY A 501 4.48 7.24 16.66
CA GLY A 501 5.37 8.27 16.12
C GLY A 501 4.67 9.07 15.02
N GLU A 502 5.28 9.14 13.84
CA GLU A 502 4.71 9.83 12.66
C GLU A 502 3.79 8.94 11.82
N GLU A 503 3.82 7.62 12.07
CA GLU A 503 3.04 6.63 11.35
C GLU A 503 1.58 6.61 11.85
N ALA A 504 0.64 6.70 10.91
CA ALA A 504 -0.79 6.57 11.17
C ALA A 504 -1.40 5.56 10.19
N VAL A 505 -2.01 4.51 10.74
CA VAL A 505 -2.73 3.48 9.98
C VAL A 505 -4.23 3.59 10.25
N LEU A 506 -5.01 3.89 9.21
CA LEU A 506 -6.47 3.91 9.24
C LEU A 506 -7.01 2.53 8.89
N CYS A 507 -7.71 1.90 9.82
CA CYS A 507 -8.40 0.63 9.63
C CYS A 507 -9.91 0.89 9.50
N VAL A 508 -10.53 0.37 8.43
CA VAL A 508 -11.97 0.50 8.16
C VAL A 508 -12.53 -0.87 7.82
N ALA A 509 -13.55 -1.31 8.54
CA ALA A 509 -14.09 -2.66 8.44
C ALA A 509 -15.62 -2.63 8.36
N ASN A 510 -16.18 -3.23 7.30
CA ASN A 510 -17.61 -3.43 7.16
C ASN A 510 -18.01 -4.71 7.89
N LEU A 511 -18.89 -4.60 8.89
CA LEU A 511 -19.40 -5.73 9.67
C LEU A 511 -20.65 -6.36 9.05
N ALA A 512 -21.21 -5.73 8.00
CA ALA A 512 -22.45 -6.17 7.37
C ALA A 512 -22.22 -7.09 6.18
N ARG A 513 -23.23 -7.94 5.91
CA ARG A 513 -23.27 -8.84 4.76
C ARG A 513 -23.54 -8.18 3.41
N SER A 514 -23.68 -6.85 3.39
CA SER A 514 -23.93 -6.07 2.18
C SER A 514 -22.97 -4.90 2.08
N ALA A 515 -22.80 -4.35 0.87
CA ALA A 515 -21.95 -3.19 0.66
C ALA A 515 -22.42 -2.00 1.50
N GLN A 516 -21.47 -1.26 2.10
CA GLN A 516 -21.75 -0.13 2.97
C GLN A 516 -20.92 1.10 2.54
N PRO A 517 -21.55 2.29 2.45
CA PRO A 517 -20.83 3.56 2.39
C PRO A 517 -20.47 4.02 3.80
N VAL A 518 -19.39 4.78 3.93
CA VAL A 518 -19.00 5.44 5.17
C VAL A 518 -18.35 6.79 4.88
N GLU A 519 -18.71 7.80 5.68
CA GLU A 519 -18.03 9.08 5.73
C GLU A 519 -17.19 9.14 7.01
N LEU A 520 -15.90 9.45 6.87
CA LEU A 520 -14.95 9.51 7.97
C LEU A 520 -14.44 10.95 8.18
N ASP A 521 -14.48 11.42 9.42
CA ASP A 521 -13.82 12.68 9.77
C ASP A 521 -12.31 12.45 9.92
N LEU A 522 -11.56 12.85 8.91
CA LEU A 522 -10.10 12.73 8.86
C LEU A 522 -9.40 14.09 8.80
N LYS A 523 -10.08 15.20 9.13
CA LYS A 523 -9.55 16.57 8.96
C LYS A 523 -8.16 16.79 9.57
N ARG A 524 -7.85 16.08 10.66
CA ARG A 524 -6.52 16.09 11.31
C ARG A 524 -5.37 15.71 10.37
N PHE A 525 -5.66 14.91 9.35
CA PHE A 525 -4.68 14.40 8.38
C PHE A 525 -4.78 15.10 7.02
N ARG A 526 -5.32 16.33 6.97
CA ARG A 526 -5.41 17.12 5.75
C ARG A 526 -4.09 17.14 4.98
N GLY A 527 -4.17 16.90 3.68
CA GLY A 527 -3.02 16.83 2.77
C GLY A 527 -2.28 15.49 2.76
N ARG A 528 -2.54 14.59 3.72
CA ARG A 528 -2.00 13.21 3.65
C ARG A 528 -2.75 12.39 2.62
N VAL A 529 -2.05 11.47 1.97
CA VAL A 529 -2.57 10.53 0.98
C VAL A 529 -2.81 9.18 1.65
N PRO A 530 -4.06 8.66 1.72
CA PRO A 530 -4.28 7.30 2.17
C PRO A 530 -3.74 6.32 1.13
N VAL A 531 -2.84 5.42 1.55
CA VAL A 531 -2.26 4.37 0.69
C VAL A 531 -2.70 3.02 1.22
N GLU A 532 -3.45 2.28 0.42
CA GLU A 532 -3.99 0.98 0.80
C GLU A 532 -2.84 -0.04 0.95
N LEU A 533 -2.76 -0.75 2.09
CA LEU A 533 -1.57 -1.53 2.45
C LEU A 533 -1.42 -2.86 1.69
N LEU A 534 -2.50 -3.44 1.15
CA LEU A 534 -2.43 -4.71 0.42
C LEU A 534 -1.92 -4.53 -1.02
N GLY A 535 -2.49 -3.57 -1.75
CA GLY A 535 -2.20 -3.28 -3.16
C GLY A 535 -1.34 -2.04 -3.38
N ARG A 536 -1.03 -1.28 -2.32
CA ARG A 536 -0.22 -0.04 -2.36
C ARG A 536 -0.79 1.06 -3.23
N THR A 537 -2.11 1.03 -3.42
CA THR A 537 -2.82 2.01 -4.25
C THR A 537 -3.04 3.29 -3.47
N ALA A 538 -2.61 4.42 -4.04
CA ALA A 538 -2.88 5.75 -3.51
C ALA A 538 -4.34 6.16 -3.77
N PHE A 539 -5.02 6.62 -2.72
CA PHE A 539 -6.36 7.17 -2.77
C PHE A 539 -6.32 8.71 -2.81
N PRO A 540 -7.45 9.40 -3.09
CA PRO A 540 -7.50 10.86 -3.03
C PRO A 540 -6.96 11.40 -1.69
N PRO A 541 -6.20 12.52 -1.69
CA PRO A 541 -5.69 13.13 -0.48
C PRO A 541 -6.83 13.54 0.44
N VAL A 542 -6.56 13.53 1.74
CA VAL A 542 -7.53 13.95 2.75
C VAL A 542 -7.74 15.47 2.65
N GLY A 543 -8.98 15.87 2.40
CA GLY A 543 -9.40 17.28 2.32
C GLY A 543 -10.12 17.77 3.60
N GLU A 544 -10.92 18.82 3.44
CA GLU A 544 -11.79 19.39 4.49
C GLU A 544 -13.12 18.66 4.65
N LEU A 545 -13.59 17.99 3.59
CA LEU A 545 -14.85 17.26 3.60
C LEU A 545 -14.68 15.88 4.27
N PRO A 546 -15.77 15.31 4.81
CA PRO A 546 -15.76 13.91 5.26
C PRO A 546 -15.26 12.99 4.14
N TYR A 547 -14.35 12.09 4.51
CA TYR A 547 -13.71 11.18 3.58
C TYR A 547 -14.64 10.00 3.28
N LEU A 548 -15.18 9.96 2.05
CA LEU A 548 -16.11 8.92 1.63
C LEU A 548 -15.37 7.65 1.20
N LEU A 549 -15.76 6.51 1.77
CA LEU A 549 -15.34 5.18 1.36
C LEU A 549 -16.56 4.29 1.10
N THR A 550 -16.38 3.29 0.23
CA THR A 550 -17.35 2.21 0.01
C THR A 550 -16.65 0.87 0.21
N LEU A 551 -17.29 -0.03 0.97
CA LEU A 551 -16.74 -1.34 1.29
C LEU A 551 -17.70 -2.43 0.84
N PRO A 552 -17.22 -3.53 0.23
CA PRO A 552 -18.05 -4.69 -0.06
C PRO A 552 -18.49 -5.40 1.23
N ALA A 553 -19.38 -6.39 1.11
CA ALA A 553 -19.81 -7.22 2.24
C ALA A 553 -18.59 -7.79 2.98
N TYR A 554 -18.54 -7.62 4.29
CA TYR A 554 -17.41 -8.04 5.15
C TYR A 554 -16.02 -7.53 4.73
N GLY A 555 -15.96 -6.56 3.80
CA GLY A 555 -14.72 -5.98 3.32
C GLY A 555 -14.05 -5.09 4.36
N PHE A 556 -12.74 -4.95 4.26
CA PHE A 556 -11.96 -4.03 5.08
C PHE A 556 -10.86 -3.37 4.26
N TYR A 557 -10.38 -2.23 4.76
CA TYR A 557 -9.19 -1.55 4.25
C TYR A 557 -8.26 -1.19 5.40
N TRP A 558 -6.95 -1.30 5.15
CA TRP A 558 -5.91 -0.69 5.97
C TRP A 558 -5.18 0.34 5.12
N PHE A 559 -5.18 1.61 5.54
CA PHE A 559 -4.50 2.69 4.84
C PHE A 559 -3.35 3.23 5.70
N ARG A 560 -2.16 3.37 5.13
CA ARG A 560 -1.14 4.26 5.68
C ARG A 560 -1.45 5.68 5.25
N LEU A 561 -1.56 6.61 6.19
CA LEU A 561 -1.76 8.04 5.89
C LEU A 561 -0.41 8.69 5.59
N ALA A 562 -0.03 8.67 4.32
CA ALA A 562 1.28 9.02 3.79
C ALA A 562 1.46 10.52 3.53
N THR A 563 2.68 11.02 3.69
CA THR A 563 3.10 12.37 3.27
C THR A 563 4.13 12.34 2.13
N ASP A 564 4.60 11.14 1.79
CA ASP A 564 5.71 10.84 0.88
C ASP A 564 5.26 10.29 -0.49
N VAL A 565 3.95 10.21 -0.73
CA VAL A 565 3.38 9.65 -1.96
C VAL A 565 2.75 10.75 -2.81
N GLU A 566 3.02 10.71 -4.12
CA GLU A 566 2.37 11.60 -5.07
C GLU A 566 0.86 11.36 -5.12
N VAL A 567 0.10 12.46 -5.12
CA VAL A 567 -1.35 12.42 -5.30
C VAL A 567 -1.67 11.73 -6.63
N PRO A 568 -2.70 10.85 -6.68
CA PRO A 568 -3.07 10.19 -7.92
C PRO A 568 -3.27 11.19 -9.06
N HIS A 569 -2.62 10.96 -10.19
CA HIS A 569 -2.66 11.86 -11.36
C HIS A 569 -4.07 12.21 -11.87
N TRP A 570 -5.06 11.33 -11.65
CA TRP A 570 -6.47 11.53 -12.00
C TRP A 570 -7.24 12.34 -10.96
N HIS A 571 -6.66 12.64 -9.78
CA HIS A 571 -7.30 13.45 -8.76
C HIS A 571 -7.21 14.94 -9.12
N GLU A 572 -8.39 15.56 -9.24
CA GLU A 572 -8.55 17.00 -9.42
C GLU A 572 -8.90 17.65 -8.08
N ASP A 573 -7.92 18.30 -7.45
CA ASP A 573 -8.16 19.10 -6.24
C ASP A 573 -8.87 20.41 -6.64
N ARG A 574 -10.10 20.60 -6.17
CA ARG A 574 -10.89 21.82 -6.41
C ARG A 574 -10.83 22.69 -5.17
N PRO A 575 -9.95 23.72 -5.11
CA PRO A 575 -10.05 24.69 -4.04
C PRO A 575 -11.39 25.44 -4.17
N LEU A 576 -12.26 25.29 -3.17
CA LEU A 576 -13.39 26.20 -2.96
C LEU A 576 -12.81 27.58 -2.64
N ARG A 577 -12.83 28.51 -3.61
CA ARG A 577 -12.46 29.91 -3.35
C ARG A 577 -13.62 30.61 -2.65
N GLU A 578 -13.45 30.91 -1.36
CA GLU A 578 -14.43 31.69 -0.58
C GLU A 578 -14.39 33.20 -0.90
N ASP A 579 -13.25 33.75 -1.34
CA ASP A 579 -13.09 35.18 -1.66
C ASP A 579 -12.81 35.44 -3.16
N MET A 580 -13.87 35.64 -3.94
CA MET A 580 -13.78 35.98 -5.37
C MET A 580 -13.96 37.50 -5.60
N PRO A 581 -13.08 38.16 -6.39
CA PRO A 581 -13.26 39.57 -6.71
C PRO A 581 -14.55 39.80 -7.51
N VAL A 582 -15.27 40.89 -7.21
CA VAL A 582 -16.50 41.29 -7.91
C VAL A 582 -16.21 42.42 -8.90
N LEU A 583 -16.52 42.20 -10.17
CA LEU A 583 -16.44 43.20 -11.25
C LEU A 583 -17.85 43.71 -11.60
N VAL A 584 -18.04 45.03 -11.62
CA VAL A 584 -19.33 45.63 -12.00
C VAL A 584 -19.28 46.00 -13.49
N LEU A 585 -19.97 45.21 -14.32
CA LEU A 585 -20.08 45.44 -15.75
C LEU A 585 -21.29 46.33 -16.03
N PHE A 586 -21.15 47.30 -16.94
CA PHE A 586 -22.23 48.22 -17.30
C PHE A 586 -22.73 48.03 -18.74
N ASP A 587 -22.03 47.23 -19.54
CA ASP A 587 -22.39 46.84 -20.91
C ASP A 587 -21.67 45.53 -21.33
N GLY A 588 -21.78 44.45 -20.53
CA GLY A 588 -21.11 43.18 -20.83
C GLY A 588 -19.60 43.33 -21.06
N TRP A 589 -19.05 42.65 -22.09
CA TRP A 589 -17.63 42.69 -22.44
C TRP A 589 -17.11 44.06 -22.89
N THR A 590 -17.95 44.92 -23.48
CA THR A 590 -17.50 46.26 -23.94
C THR A 590 -17.08 47.15 -22.77
N SER A 591 -17.56 46.84 -21.55
CA SER A 591 -17.21 47.54 -20.31
C SER A 591 -15.70 47.64 -20.05
N PHE A 592 -14.88 46.76 -20.63
CA PHE A 592 -13.41 46.77 -20.47
C PHE A 592 -12.67 47.64 -21.49
N PHE A 593 -13.34 48.16 -22.52
CA PHE A 593 -12.69 48.75 -23.68
C PHE A 593 -13.14 50.20 -23.91
N ARG A 594 -12.22 51.14 -23.69
CA ARG A 594 -12.47 52.59 -23.80
C ARG A 594 -13.10 53.02 -25.14
N ASP A 595 -12.71 52.38 -26.24
CA ASP A 595 -13.13 52.78 -27.59
C ASP A 595 -14.49 52.18 -27.98
N GLN A 596 -15.08 51.34 -27.11
CA GLN A 596 -16.39 50.71 -27.32
C GLN A 596 -17.46 51.22 -26.34
N VAL A 597 -17.15 52.23 -25.53
CA VAL A 597 -18.08 52.81 -24.56
C VAL A 597 -18.34 54.29 -24.83
N VAL A 598 -19.50 54.77 -24.40
CA VAL A 598 -19.88 56.19 -24.48
C VAL A 598 -18.90 57.09 -23.70
N PRO A 599 -18.65 58.35 -24.13
CA PRO A 599 -17.58 59.19 -23.59
C PRO A 599 -17.56 59.35 -22.06
N TRP A 600 -18.73 59.46 -21.41
CA TRP A 600 -18.83 59.62 -19.95
C TRP A 600 -18.54 58.34 -19.16
N ARG A 601 -18.42 57.17 -19.81
CA ARG A 601 -18.06 55.88 -19.19
C ARG A 601 -16.61 55.47 -19.42
N ILE A 602 -15.82 56.23 -20.19
CA ILE A 602 -14.41 55.91 -20.48
C ILE A 602 -13.60 55.71 -19.19
N GLY A 603 -13.70 56.64 -18.23
CA GLY A 603 -12.96 56.52 -16.97
C GLY A 603 -13.39 55.33 -16.10
N MET A 604 -14.62 54.84 -16.25
CA MET A 604 -15.07 53.61 -15.60
C MET A 604 -14.50 52.37 -16.30
N ALA A 605 -14.49 52.37 -17.64
CA ALA A 605 -13.92 51.29 -18.45
C ALA A 605 -12.42 51.11 -18.20
N GLU A 606 -11.66 52.20 -18.15
CA GLU A 606 -10.22 52.18 -17.87
C GLU A 606 -9.91 51.62 -16.48
N LYS A 607 -10.66 52.04 -15.45
CA LYS A 607 -10.52 51.48 -14.10
C LYS A 607 -10.86 50.00 -14.04
N LEU A 608 -11.93 49.58 -14.72
CA LEU A 608 -12.35 48.19 -14.77
C LEU A 608 -11.32 47.31 -15.49
N ARG A 609 -10.72 47.83 -16.57
CA ARG A 609 -9.63 47.18 -17.30
C ARG A 609 -8.39 47.02 -16.44
N ILE A 610 -7.97 48.07 -15.73
CA ILE A 610 -6.84 48.02 -14.79
C ILE A 610 -7.08 46.93 -13.76
N ARG A 611 -8.29 46.87 -13.17
CA ARG A 611 -8.64 45.84 -12.19
C ARG A 611 -8.58 44.43 -12.76
N LEU A 612 -9.04 44.23 -14.01
CA LEU A 612 -8.93 42.95 -14.70
C LEU A 612 -7.45 42.52 -14.87
N GLU A 613 -6.58 43.45 -15.27
CA GLU A 613 -5.16 43.22 -15.57
C GLU A 613 -4.25 43.11 -14.33
N GLU A 614 -4.56 43.82 -13.24
CA GLU A 614 -3.72 43.91 -12.04
C GLU A 614 -4.21 43.04 -10.87
N GLU A 615 -5.51 42.73 -10.78
CA GLU A 615 -6.07 41.91 -9.69
C GLU A 615 -6.55 40.54 -10.17
N VAL A 616 -7.44 40.52 -11.19
CA VAL A 616 -8.20 39.31 -11.55
C VAL A 616 -7.38 38.32 -12.37
N LEU A 617 -6.82 38.73 -13.52
CA LEU A 617 -6.03 37.85 -14.38
C LEU A 617 -4.76 37.32 -13.68
N PRO A 618 -3.99 38.13 -12.92
CA PRO A 618 -2.86 37.60 -12.15
C PRO A 618 -3.28 36.55 -11.13
N GLY A 619 -4.38 36.80 -10.40
CA GLY A 619 -4.91 35.84 -9.42
C GLY A 619 -5.42 34.54 -10.05
N TYR A 620 -5.93 34.61 -11.28
CA TYR A 620 -6.34 33.44 -12.06
C TYR A 620 -5.13 32.63 -12.55
N LEU A 621 -4.18 33.25 -13.25
CA LEU A 621 -3.04 32.55 -13.87
C LEU A 621 -2.17 31.81 -12.84
N ARG A 622 -1.92 32.40 -11.66
CA ARG A 622 -1.04 31.81 -10.62
C ARG A 622 -1.49 30.44 -10.13
N VAL A 623 -2.79 30.17 -10.11
CA VAL A 623 -3.34 28.89 -9.60
C VAL A 623 -3.50 27.85 -10.69
N GLN A 624 -3.26 28.21 -11.97
CA GLN A 624 -3.39 27.27 -13.07
C GLN A 624 -2.20 26.32 -13.13
N ARG A 625 -2.47 25.03 -13.33
CA ARG A 625 -1.42 24.01 -13.46
C ARG A 625 -0.47 24.29 -14.64
N TRP A 626 -1.02 24.82 -15.74
CA TRP A 626 -0.33 25.10 -17.00
C TRP A 626 0.50 26.41 -17.01
N TYR A 627 0.46 27.21 -15.94
CA TYR A 627 1.28 28.41 -15.84
C TYR A 627 2.75 28.03 -15.58
N ALA A 628 3.66 28.46 -16.46
CA ALA A 628 5.04 27.96 -16.47
C ALA A 628 5.96 28.60 -15.41
N ALA A 629 5.73 29.85 -15.01
CA ALA A 629 6.60 30.60 -14.10
C ALA A 629 6.12 30.52 -12.63
N LYS A 630 5.96 29.30 -12.10
CA LYS A 630 5.53 29.08 -10.71
C LYS A 630 6.63 29.57 -9.75
N GLY A 631 6.27 30.35 -8.75
CA GLY A 631 7.19 30.88 -7.74
C GLY A 631 7.77 32.28 -8.05
N GLU A 632 7.56 32.82 -9.25
CA GLU A 632 7.93 34.20 -9.60
C GLU A 632 6.81 35.20 -9.27
N ALA A 633 7.18 36.42 -8.85
CA ALA A 633 6.22 37.47 -8.53
C ALA A 633 5.58 38.08 -9.79
N LEU A 634 4.39 37.60 -10.16
CA LEU A 634 3.60 38.16 -11.27
C LEU A 634 3.02 39.54 -10.89
N LYS A 635 3.54 40.60 -11.50
CA LYS A 635 3.16 42.00 -11.19
C LYS A 635 1.89 42.45 -11.90
N ARG A 636 1.76 42.14 -13.19
CA ARG A 636 0.63 42.54 -14.03
C ARG A 636 0.45 41.59 -15.20
N VAL A 637 -0.78 41.44 -15.66
CA VAL A 637 -1.12 40.71 -16.89
C VAL A 637 -1.76 41.69 -17.87
N ARG A 638 -1.10 42.00 -18.98
CA ARG A 638 -1.63 42.91 -20.00
C ARG A 638 -2.36 42.14 -21.07
N LEU A 639 -3.52 42.63 -21.48
CA LEU A 639 -4.25 42.08 -22.61
C LEU A 639 -3.74 42.73 -23.89
N GLU A 640 -2.81 42.05 -24.57
CA GLU A 640 -2.10 42.51 -25.79
C GLU A 640 -3.01 42.64 -27.01
N ASP A 641 -3.86 41.63 -27.19
CA ASP A 641 -4.84 41.61 -28.27
C ASP A 641 -6.10 40.87 -27.79
N HIS A 642 -7.23 41.17 -28.41
CA HIS A 642 -8.52 40.59 -28.05
C HIS A 642 -9.54 40.68 -29.18
N ALA A 643 -10.56 39.83 -29.10
CA ALA A 643 -11.80 39.97 -29.87
C ALA A 643 -13.02 39.64 -29.00
N ILE A 644 -14.07 40.42 -29.15
CA ILE A 644 -15.40 40.06 -28.62
C ILE A 644 -16.10 39.28 -29.72
N TRP A 645 -16.20 37.96 -29.54
CA TRP A 645 -16.81 37.08 -30.52
C TRP A 645 -18.27 36.78 -30.15
N LYS A 646 -19.21 37.18 -31.01
CA LYS A 646 -20.65 36.99 -30.83
C LYS A 646 -21.18 35.92 -31.78
N ALA A 647 -21.96 34.97 -31.27
CA ALA A 647 -22.68 33.97 -32.07
C ALA A 647 -24.07 33.73 -31.48
N GLY A 648 -25.12 34.15 -32.21
CA GLY A 648 -26.48 34.13 -31.67
C GLY A 648 -26.61 35.00 -30.42
N ASN A 649 -27.11 34.42 -29.32
CA ASN A 649 -27.22 35.10 -28.02
C ASN A 649 -25.96 34.97 -27.15
N ALA A 650 -24.96 34.19 -27.56
CA ALA A 650 -23.72 33.98 -26.81
C ALA A 650 -22.63 34.97 -27.24
N SER A 651 -21.75 35.31 -26.29
CA SER A 651 -20.68 36.29 -26.49
C SER A 651 -19.47 35.95 -25.61
N TRP A 652 -18.29 35.85 -26.22
CA TRP A 652 -17.04 35.48 -25.55
C TRP A 652 -15.97 36.55 -25.76
N LEU A 653 -15.07 36.69 -24.80
CA LEU A 653 -13.87 37.49 -24.95
C LEU A 653 -12.67 36.57 -25.24
N ILE A 654 -12.23 36.55 -26.49
CA ILE A 654 -10.97 35.89 -26.87
C ILE A 654 -9.84 36.84 -26.48
N ALA A 655 -9.00 36.44 -25.52
CA ALA A 655 -7.96 37.30 -24.97
C ALA A 655 -6.56 36.68 -25.11
N LEU A 656 -5.62 37.47 -25.63
CA LEU A 656 -4.18 37.18 -25.65
C LEU A 656 -3.50 38.04 -24.58
N ALA A 657 -2.95 37.40 -23.55
CA ALA A 657 -2.48 38.06 -22.34
C ALA A 657 -0.96 37.90 -22.15
N SER A 658 -0.20 39.00 -22.11
CA SER A 658 1.23 38.99 -21.78
C SER A 658 1.43 39.13 -20.26
N VAL A 659 2.43 38.44 -19.73
CA VAL A 659 2.81 38.53 -18.30
C VAL A 659 4.00 39.47 -18.11
N GLU A 660 3.91 40.36 -17.11
CA GLU A 660 4.98 41.29 -16.72
C GLU A 660 5.56 40.94 -15.34
N GLY A 661 6.89 41.01 -15.23
CA GLY A 661 7.62 40.78 -13.98
C GLY A 661 8.31 39.41 -13.85
N THR A 662 8.18 38.54 -14.84
CA THR A 662 8.89 37.23 -14.90
C THR A 662 10.22 37.34 -15.64
N ALA A 663 11.15 36.40 -15.41
CA ALA A 663 12.47 36.38 -16.05
C ALA A 663 12.42 36.24 -17.57
N GLN A 664 11.39 35.57 -18.10
CA GLN A 664 11.10 35.46 -19.53
C GLN A 664 9.68 35.99 -19.82
N PRO A 665 9.53 36.96 -20.75
CA PRO A 665 8.22 37.36 -21.26
C PRO A 665 7.51 36.19 -21.94
N ALA A 666 6.20 36.04 -21.69
CA ALA A 666 5.37 35.03 -22.33
C ALA A 666 3.95 35.57 -22.57
N THR A 667 3.34 35.13 -23.67
CA THR A 667 1.94 35.43 -23.99
C THR A 667 1.10 34.19 -23.77
N TYR A 668 -0.09 34.36 -23.20
CA TYR A 668 -1.02 33.29 -22.86
C TYR A 668 -2.37 33.47 -23.55
N PHE A 669 -2.97 32.35 -23.96
CA PHE A 669 -4.32 32.29 -24.49
C PHE A 669 -5.34 32.07 -23.36
N ALA A 670 -6.23 33.04 -23.16
CA ALA A 670 -7.25 33.01 -22.12
C ALA A 670 -8.61 33.41 -22.71
N PRO A 671 -9.34 32.49 -23.39
CA PRO A 671 -10.69 32.76 -23.83
C PRO A 671 -11.62 32.79 -22.62
N LEU A 672 -12.49 33.79 -22.52
CA LEU A 672 -13.35 34.03 -21.36
C LEU A 672 -14.84 33.99 -21.75
N ALA A 673 -15.64 33.32 -20.91
CA ALA A 673 -17.09 33.27 -21.00
C ALA A 673 -17.73 34.05 -19.85
N LEU A 674 -18.93 34.57 -20.11
CA LEU A 674 -19.76 35.30 -19.15
C LEU A 674 -21.03 34.49 -18.92
N ALA A 675 -21.26 34.03 -17.69
CA ALA A 675 -22.45 33.25 -17.32
C ALA A 675 -23.28 34.00 -16.28
N TRP A 676 -24.57 34.18 -16.53
CA TRP A 676 -25.49 34.89 -15.63
C TRP A 676 -26.28 33.89 -14.76
N GLU A 677 -26.49 34.21 -13.48
CA GLU A 677 -27.22 33.36 -12.52
C GLU A 677 -28.69 33.18 -12.97
N ASP A 678 -29.34 34.24 -13.45
CA ASP A 678 -30.68 34.17 -14.03
C ASP A 678 -30.62 33.72 -15.50
N GLY A 679 -30.88 32.43 -15.75
CA GLY A 679 -31.03 31.84 -17.09
C GLY A 679 -29.98 30.79 -17.47
N ASP A 680 -28.83 30.77 -16.78
CA ASP A 680 -27.68 29.89 -17.06
C ASP A 680 -27.15 29.22 -15.77
N GLU A 681 -28.04 28.86 -14.82
CA GLU A 681 -27.66 28.20 -13.55
C GLU A 681 -26.84 26.91 -13.74
N GLU A 682 -27.12 26.15 -14.80
CA GLU A 682 -26.36 24.94 -15.16
C GLU A 682 -24.94 25.27 -15.58
N LEU A 683 -24.74 26.35 -16.35
CA LEU A 683 -23.43 26.85 -16.74
C LEU A 683 -22.68 27.39 -15.51
N ALA A 684 -23.32 28.18 -14.65
CA ALA A 684 -22.72 28.67 -13.42
C ALA A 684 -22.27 27.55 -12.45
N ARG A 685 -22.98 26.42 -12.42
CA ARG A 685 -22.59 25.19 -11.68
C ARG A 685 -21.54 24.34 -12.41
N ALA A 686 -21.50 24.36 -13.74
CA ALA A 686 -20.61 23.54 -14.57
C ALA A 686 -19.25 24.20 -14.87
N LEU A 687 -19.17 25.53 -14.81
CA LEU A 687 -17.93 26.28 -15.05
C LEU A 687 -16.89 25.95 -13.96
N GLY A 688 -15.70 25.55 -14.38
CA GLY A 688 -14.57 25.15 -13.53
C GLY A 688 -13.93 26.32 -12.76
N PRO A 689 -12.61 26.60 -12.91
CA PRO A 689 -11.97 27.67 -12.16
C PRO A 689 -12.49 29.05 -12.59
N THR A 690 -13.42 29.59 -11.80
CA THR A 690 -13.99 30.94 -11.97
C THR A 690 -12.90 32.01 -11.81
N LEU A 691 -12.91 33.05 -12.66
CA LEU A 691 -12.01 34.20 -12.58
C LEU A 691 -12.52 35.25 -11.58
N ALA A 692 -13.78 35.65 -11.71
CA ALA A 692 -14.39 36.72 -10.93
C ALA A 692 -15.92 36.55 -10.90
N ARG A 693 -16.57 37.08 -9.85
CA ARG A 693 -18.02 37.34 -9.91
C ARG A 693 -18.25 38.63 -10.69
N VAL A 694 -19.34 38.70 -11.44
CA VAL A 694 -19.77 39.91 -12.13
C VAL A 694 -21.15 40.34 -11.67
N ARG A 695 -21.41 41.64 -11.78
CA ARG A 695 -22.75 42.20 -11.61
C ARG A 695 -23.02 43.20 -12.72
N GLN A 696 -24.19 43.10 -13.35
CA GLN A 696 -24.73 44.11 -14.26
C GLN A 696 -26.16 44.42 -13.84
N GLN A 697 -26.36 45.61 -13.28
CA GLN A 697 -27.64 46.04 -12.70
C GLN A 697 -28.14 45.05 -11.62
N ALA A 698 -29.28 44.39 -11.84
CA ALA A 698 -29.86 43.39 -10.95
C ALA A 698 -29.27 41.98 -11.19
N ASN A 699 -28.66 41.75 -12.35
CA ASN A 699 -28.17 40.42 -12.74
C ASN A 699 -26.78 40.20 -12.14
N VAL A 700 -26.61 39.05 -11.51
CA VAL A 700 -25.32 38.57 -11.00
C VAL A 700 -24.87 37.42 -11.87
N GLY A 701 -23.56 37.28 -12.05
CA GLY A 701 -22.98 36.23 -12.88
C GLY A 701 -21.53 35.96 -12.52
N THR A 702 -20.85 35.24 -13.40
CA THR A 702 -19.43 34.89 -13.26
C THR A 702 -18.69 35.04 -14.59
N ILE A 703 -17.40 35.39 -14.52
CA ILE A 703 -16.45 35.21 -15.63
C ILE A 703 -15.67 33.94 -15.35
N ALA A 704 -15.59 33.07 -16.34
CA ALA A 704 -14.84 31.82 -16.28
C ALA A 704 -14.11 31.57 -17.60
N ASP A 705 -13.29 30.52 -17.63
CA ASP A 705 -12.65 30.06 -18.86
C ASP A 705 -13.69 29.56 -19.87
N ALA A 706 -13.63 30.07 -21.10
CA ALA A 706 -14.61 29.73 -22.13
C ALA A 706 -14.52 28.25 -22.55
N LEU A 707 -13.41 27.56 -22.30
CA LEU A 707 -13.31 26.12 -22.59
C LEU A 707 -14.19 25.26 -21.67
N ALA A 708 -14.69 25.81 -20.56
CA ALA A 708 -15.72 25.16 -19.74
C ALA A 708 -17.15 25.45 -20.25
N ASP A 709 -17.32 26.38 -21.20
CA ASP A 709 -18.60 26.66 -21.84
C ASP A 709 -18.80 25.74 -23.07
N GLN A 710 -19.86 24.94 -23.02
CA GLN A 710 -20.19 24.01 -24.11
C GLN A 710 -20.55 24.74 -25.41
N ALA A 711 -21.19 25.91 -25.30
CA ALA A 711 -21.57 26.70 -26.47
C ALA A 711 -20.33 27.24 -27.18
N PHE A 712 -19.32 27.69 -26.42
CA PHE A 712 -18.03 28.10 -26.96
C PHE A 712 -17.35 26.97 -27.74
N CYS A 713 -17.21 25.79 -27.11
CA CYS A 713 -16.52 24.65 -27.72
C CYS A 713 -17.20 24.21 -29.04
N ARG A 714 -18.53 24.12 -29.05
CA ARG A 714 -19.31 23.82 -30.27
C ARG A 714 -19.12 24.89 -31.34
N GLN A 715 -19.10 26.15 -30.93
CA GLN A 715 -18.94 27.26 -31.87
C GLN A 715 -17.54 27.32 -32.47
N VAL A 716 -16.49 26.95 -31.74
CA VAL A 716 -15.13 26.79 -32.29
C VAL A 716 -15.13 25.72 -33.40
N VAL A 717 -15.74 24.55 -33.16
CA VAL A 717 -15.84 23.49 -34.17
C VAL A 717 -16.59 23.97 -35.42
N ARG A 718 -17.76 24.61 -35.25
CA ARG A 718 -18.52 25.19 -36.37
C ARG A 718 -17.72 26.22 -37.16
N ALA A 719 -17.01 27.11 -36.47
CA ALA A 719 -16.23 28.17 -37.09
C ALA A 719 -15.04 27.61 -37.89
N ILE A 720 -14.41 26.53 -37.40
CA ILE A 720 -13.40 25.77 -38.14
C ILE A 720 -14.00 25.21 -39.42
N GLY A 721 -15.13 24.49 -39.35
CA GLY A 721 -15.79 23.93 -40.53
C GLY A 721 -16.21 24.98 -41.57
N ALA A 722 -16.60 26.18 -41.11
CA ALA A 722 -17.02 27.28 -41.96
C ALA A 722 -15.86 28.15 -42.51
N GLY A 723 -14.62 27.96 -42.04
CA GLY A 723 -13.49 28.79 -42.45
C GLY A 723 -13.59 30.26 -42.00
N LEU A 724 -14.15 30.51 -40.81
CA LEU A 724 -14.47 31.86 -40.34
C LEU A 724 -13.20 32.71 -40.08
N GLU A 725 -13.25 34.00 -40.39
CA GLU A 725 -12.28 34.99 -39.92
C GLU A 725 -12.96 36.03 -39.02
N VAL A 726 -12.33 36.36 -37.89
CA VAL A 726 -12.83 37.37 -36.92
C VAL A 726 -11.73 38.40 -36.66
N ALA A 727 -12.00 39.67 -36.88
CA ALA A 727 -11.03 40.74 -36.60
C ALA A 727 -10.76 40.85 -35.09
N THR A 728 -9.49 41.00 -34.71
CA THR A 728 -9.06 41.37 -33.36
C THR A 728 -8.65 42.84 -33.33
N ALA A 729 -8.29 43.37 -32.16
CA ALA A 729 -7.82 44.74 -32.04
C ALA A 729 -6.49 44.99 -32.76
N ARG A 730 -5.62 43.98 -32.90
CA ARG A 730 -4.28 44.10 -33.53
C ARG A 730 -3.98 43.03 -34.59
N GLY A 731 -5.01 42.38 -35.14
CA GLY A 731 -4.86 41.28 -36.11
C GLY A 731 -6.19 40.62 -36.47
N LYS A 732 -6.17 39.30 -36.68
CA LYS A 732 -7.38 38.50 -36.90
C LYS A 732 -7.24 37.08 -36.35
N LEU A 733 -8.37 36.50 -35.94
CA LEU A 733 -8.51 35.07 -35.69
C LEU A 733 -8.91 34.38 -36.99
N ARG A 734 -8.22 33.29 -37.34
CA ARG A 734 -8.50 32.45 -38.49
C ARG A 734 -8.86 31.06 -38.02
N PHE A 735 -10.08 30.63 -38.33
CA PHE A 735 -10.55 29.27 -38.13
C PHE A 735 -10.45 28.55 -39.47
N ALA A 736 -9.70 27.46 -39.55
CA ALA A 736 -9.43 26.79 -40.83
C ALA A 736 -9.61 25.26 -40.71
N PRO A 737 -10.41 24.63 -41.59
CA PRO A 737 -10.54 23.18 -41.62
C PRO A 737 -9.39 22.55 -42.41
N THR A 738 -9.01 21.32 -42.07
CA THR A 738 -8.15 20.48 -42.92
C THR A 738 -9.00 19.77 -44.00
N ARG A 739 -8.35 19.04 -44.92
CA ARG A 739 -9.09 18.25 -45.92
C ARG A 739 -9.87 17.11 -45.28
N ALA A 740 -9.41 16.61 -44.14
CA ALA A 740 -10.06 15.54 -43.38
C ALA A 740 -11.21 16.03 -42.46
N TYR A 741 -11.50 17.33 -42.38
CA TYR A 741 -12.53 17.87 -41.47
C TYR A 741 -13.88 17.16 -41.62
N ALA A 742 -14.38 17.03 -42.85
CA ALA A 742 -15.71 16.44 -43.09
C ALA A 742 -15.79 14.97 -42.66
N GLU A 743 -14.71 14.21 -42.83
CA GLU A 743 -14.62 12.79 -42.44
C GLU A 743 -14.53 12.64 -40.91
N ILE A 744 -13.73 13.49 -40.25
CA ILE A 744 -13.49 13.39 -38.80
C ILE A 744 -14.65 14.00 -38.00
N ALA A 745 -15.08 15.21 -38.35
CA ALA A 745 -16.05 15.97 -37.58
C ALA A 745 -17.50 15.55 -37.87
N GLY A 746 -17.83 15.18 -39.11
CA GLY A 746 -19.19 14.88 -39.55
C GLY A 746 -20.12 16.10 -39.59
N GLU A 747 -21.33 15.93 -40.15
CA GLU A 747 -22.30 17.03 -40.31
C GLU A 747 -22.94 17.49 -38.98
N ASP A 748 -22.92 16.64 -37.96
CA ASP A 748 -23.52 16.87 -36.64
C ASP A 748 -22.50 17.18 -35.53
N ALA A 749 -21.27 17.57 -35.92
CA ALA A 749 -20.15 17.86 -35.01
C ALA A 749 -20.49 18.81 -33.86
N ASP A 750 -21.38 19.75 -34.14
CA ASP A 750 -21.84 20.79 -33.24
C ASP A 750 -22.92 20.34 -32.24
N ARG A 751 -23.48 19.14 -32.42
CA ARG A 751 -24.46 18.52 -31.52
C ARG A 751 -23.84 17.54 -30.54
N LEU A 752 -22.56 17.24 -30.70
CA LEU A 752 -21.85 16.32 -29.83
C LEU A 752 -21.90 16.79 -28.36
N PRO A 753 -21.99 15.85 -27.40
CA PRO A 753 -21.91 16.19 -25.99
C PRO A 753 -20.50 16.69 -25.67
N VAL A 754 -20.38 17.87 -25.08
CA VAL A 754 -19.08 18.43 -24.71
C VAL A 754 -18.66 17.83 -23.36
N GLY A 755 -17.53 17.16 -23.36
CA GLY A 755 -16.91 16.59 -22.16
C GLY A 755 -16.34 17.67 -21.26
N ARG A 756 -15.89 17.25 -20.07
CA ARG A 756 -15.29 18.19 -19.11
C ARG A 756 -13.93 18.66 -19.61
N MET A 757 -13.62 19.92 -19.32
CA MET A 757 -12.29 20.50 -19.52
C MET A 757 -11.26 19.77 -18.65
N GLN A 758 -10.21 19.23 -19.28
CA GLN A 758 -9.08 18.57 -18.60
C GLN A 758 -7.81 19.40 -18.79
N SER A 759 -6.96 19.48 -17.76
CA SER A 759 -5.64 20.11 -17.87
C SER A 759 -4.57 19.03 -18.03
N GLN A 760 -3.86 19.02 -19.17
CA GLN A 760 -2.70 18.16 -19.40
C GLN A 760 -1.44 19.03 -19.42
N SER A 761 -0.52 18.80 -18.47
CA SER A 761 0.81 19.45 -18.31
C SER A 761 0.85 20.98 -18.50
N SER A 762 0.82 21.46 -19.75
CA SER A 762 0.88 22.88 -20.18
C SER A 762 -0.28 23.36 -21.06
N ASN A 763 -1.19 22.47 -21.44
CA ASN A 763 -2.30 22.73 -22.37
C ASN A 763 -3.66 22.40 -21.74
N THR A 764 -4.74 22.88 -22.36
CA THR A 764 -6.11 22.52 -21.95
C THR A 764 -6.79 21.74 -23.06
N VAL A 765 -7.47 20.65 -22.71
CA VAL A 765 -8.13 19.78 -23.67
C VAL A 765 -9.60 19.61 -23.32
N VAL A 766 -10.44 19.53 -24.36
CA VAL A 766 -11.88 19.32 -24.24
C VAL A 766 -12.29 18.26 -25.27
N THR A 767 -12.99 17.21 -24.82
CA THR A 767 -13.54 16.19 -25.73
C THR A 767 -14.94 16.59 -26.18
N LEU A 768 -15.32 16.26 -27.41
CA LEU A 768 -16.70 16.39 -27.89
C LEU A 768 -17.16 15.01 -28.39
N GLY A 769 -18.01 14.37 -27.60
CA GLY A 769 -18.36 12.95 -27.73
C GLY A 769 -17.13 12.05 -27.70
N GLU A 770 -17.27 10.86 -28.28
CA GLU A 770 -16.16 9.95 -28.56
C GLU A 770 -15.62 10.16 -29.99
N ARG A 771 -15.73 11.39 -30.53
CA ARG A 771 -15.39 11.70 -31.93
C ARG A 771 -14.37 12.81 -32.09
N LEU A 772 -14.44 13.88 -31.31
CA LEU A 772 -13.56 15.05 -31.45
C LEU A 772 -12.80 15.37 -30.17
N PHE A 773 -11.62 15.93 -30.36
CA PHE A 773 -10.69 16.33 -29.31
C PHE A 773 -10.16 17.72 -29.62
N LEU A 774 -10.44 18.70 -28.77
CA LEU A 774 -10.00 20.09 -28.92
C LEU A 774 -8.82 20.35 -27.97
N LYS A 775 -7.62 20.50 -28.52
CA LYS A 775 -6.38 20.86 -27.78
C LYS A 775 -6.14 22.36 -27.88
N CYS A 776 -6.09 23.07 -26.76
CA CYS A 776 -5.83 24.50 -26.70
C CYS A 776 -4.46 24.79 -26.10
N PHE A 777 -3.63 25.54 -26.83
CA PHE A 777 -2.31 25.96 -26.38
C PHE A 777 -2.45 27.15 -25.44
N ARG A 778 -1.97 27.00 -24.20
CA ARG A 778 -2.07 28.07 -23.21
C ARG A 778 -0.92 29.05 -23.30
N ARG A 779 0.32 28.57 -23.43
CA ARG A 779 1.49 29.43 -23.66
C ARG A 779 1.74 29.55 -25.15
N LEU A 780 1.65 30.76 -25.68
CA LEU A 780 1.72 31.03 -27.11
C LEU A 780 3.15 31.30 -27.57
N ARG A 781 3.45 30.86 -28.79
CA ARG A 781 4.72 31.09 -29.49
C ARG A 781 4.42 31.53 -30.92
N ALA A 782 4.97 32.67 -31.31
CA ALA A 782 4.80 33.19 -32.67
C ALA A 782 5.54 32.31 -33.69
N GLY A 783 4.90 32.05 -34.83
CA GLY A 783 5.43 31.23 -35.91
C GLY A 783 4.60 29.96 -36.17
N LEU A 784 5.04 29.18 -37.17
CA LEU A 784 4.38 27.92 -37.52
C LEU A 784 4.63 26.87 -36.43
N ASN A 785 3.54 26.36 -35.83
CA ASN A 785 3.61 25.33 -34.79
C ASN A 785 3.96 23.95 -35.42
N PRO A 786 4.97 23.22 -34.89
CA PRO A 786 5.35 21.89 -35.36
C PRO A 786 4.21 20.87 -35.34
N GLU A 787 3.35 20.86 -34.33
CA GLU A 787 2.24 19.92 -34.21
C GLU A 787 1.17 20.18 -35.27
N LEU A 788 0.90 21.45 -35.60
CA LEU A 788 0.04 21.80 -36.72
C LEU A 788 0.66 21.35 -38.06
N GLU A 789 1.94 21.64 -38.29
CA GLU A 789 2.64 21.32 -39.53
C GLU A 789 2.72 19.80 -39.75
N ILE A 790 3.19 19.05 -38.75
CA ILE A 790 3.32 17.59 -38.79
C ILE A 790 1.94 16.93 -38.82
N GLY A 791 1.00 17.34 -37.96
CA GLY A 791 -0.34 16.77 -37.90
C GLY A 791 -1.08 16.89 -39.23
N ARG A 792 -0.95 18.04 -39.90
CA ARG A 792 -1.51 18.24 -41.24
C ARG A 792 -0.86 17.32 -42.27
N HIS A 793 0.47 17.21 -42.27
CA HIS A 793 1.18 16.34 -43.20
C HIS A 793 0.80 14.85 -43.00
N LEU A 794 0.80 14.37 -41.75
CA LEU A 794 0.45 12.99 -41.43
C LEU A 794 -1.01 12.66 -41.76
N THR A 795 -1.91 13.62 -41.64
CA THR A 795 -3.34 13.46 -41.95
C THR A 795 -3.62 13.56 -43.45
N ASP A 796 -3.24 14.67 -44.08
CA ASP A 796 -3.67 15.01 -45.44
C ASP A 796 -2.77 14.40 -46.54
N VAL A 797 -1.47 14.22 -46.25
CA VAL A 797 -0.44 13.85 -47.24
C VAL A 797 0.00 12.41 -47.06
N ALA A 798 0.58 12.08 -45.90
CA ALA A 798 1.13 10.75 -45.65
C ALA A 798 0.03 9.71 -45.33
N ARG A 799 -1.12 10.16 -44.80
CA ARG A 799 -2.25 9.34 -44.33
C ARG A 799 -1.81 8.24 -43.37
N PHE A 800 -1.04 8.62 -42.36
CA PHE A 800 -0.51 7.69 -41.36
C PHE A 800 -1.64 7.30 -40.37
N PRO A 801 -2.02 6.01 -40.26
CA PRO A 801 -3.19 5.61 -39.48
C PRO A 801 -2.97 5.62 -37.96
N ASN A 802 -1.71 5.57 -37.50
CA ASN A 802 -1.34 5.46 -36.09
C ASN A 802 -0.91 6.81 -35.47
N CYS A 803 -1.46 7.93 -35.95
CA CYS A 803 -1.42 9.23 -35.27
C CYS A 803 -2.83 9.78 -35.10
N VAL A 804 -3.00 10.79 -34.26
CA VAL A 804 -4.30 11.46 -34.12
C VAL A 804 -4.58 12.32 -35.36
N PRO A 805 -5.62 12.03 -36.16
CA PRO A 805 -5.96 12.83 -37.32
C PRO A 805 -6.33 14.26 -36.95
N LEU A 806 -5.83 15.23 -37.71
CA LEU A 806 -6.11 16.66 -37.53
C LEU A 806 -7.32 17.08 -38.40
N ALA A 807 -8.36 17.60 -37.77
CA ALA A 807 -9.56 18.10 -38.43
C ALA A 807 -9.51 19.62 -38.72
N GLY A 808 -8.80 20.41 -37.90
CA GLY A 808 -8.71 21.84 -38.15
C GLY A 808 -7.95 22.62 -37.08
N VAL A 809 -7.89 23.94 -37.25
CA VAL A 809 -7.09 24.82 -36.41
C VAL A 809 -7.77 26.17 -36.17
N LEU A 810 -7.51 26.74 -34.99
CA LEU A 810 -7.72 28.15 -34.67
C LEU A 810 -6.36 28.83 -34.51
N GLU A 811 -6.11 29.87 -35.30
CA GLU A 811 -4.88 30.66 -35.27
C GLU A 811 -5.20 32.14 -35.05
N HIS A 812 -4.28 32.84 -34.40
CA HIS A 812 -4.19 34.30 -34.47
C HIS A 812 -3.16 34.68 -35.53
N VAL A 813 -3.52 35.60 -36.42
CA VAL A 813 -2.64 36.18 -37.43
C VAL A 813 -2.43 37.64 -37.06
N ALA A 814 -1.20 37.98 -36.67
CA ALA A 814 -0.82 39.34 -36.33
C ALA A 814 -0.85 40.27 -37.58
N ALA A 815 -0.82 41.58 -37.36
CA ALA A 815 -0.86 42.57 -38.45
C ALA A 815 0.29 42.44 -39.46
N ASP A 816 1.42 41.87 -39.06
CA ASP A 816 2.58 41.57 -39.91
C ASP A 816 2.44 40.25 -40.70
N GLY A 817 1.34 39.52 -40.50
CA GLY A 817 1.06 38.23 -41.11
C GLY A 817 1.60 37.02 -40.34
N THR A 818 2.28 37.23 -39.21
CA THR A 818 2.84 36.14 -38.41
C THR A 818 1.71 35.31 -37.76
N PRO A 819 1.59 34.01 -38.05
CA PRO A 819 0.60 33.14 -37.43
C PRO A 819 1.05 32.69 -36.03
N THR A 820 0.07 32.46 -35.16
CA THR A 820 0.23 31.86 -33.83
C THR A 820 -0.91 30.88 -33.61
N THR A 821 -0.61 29.59 -33.46
CA THR A 821 -1.62 28.56 -33.22
C THR A 821 -2.21 28.68 -31.82
N LEU A 822 -3.53 28.78 -31.70
CA LEU A 822 -4.25 28.87 -30.42
C LEU A 822 -4.90 27.54 -30.02
N ALA A 823 -5.46 26.80 -30.99
CA ALA A 823 -6.06 25.50 -30.74
C ALA A 823 -6.06 24.58 -31.97
N LEU A 824 -5.99 23.26 -31.74
CA LEU A 824 -6.16 22.19 -32.74
C LEU A 824 -7.44 21.42 -32.47
N LEU A 825 -8.18 21.12 -33.53
CA LEU A 825 -9.27 20.16 -33.51
C LEU A 825 -8.79 18.85 -34.13
N GLN A 826 -8.82 17.78 -33.36
CA GLN A 826 -8.33 16.45 -33.70
C GLN A 826 -9.44 15.40 -33.51
N ALA A 827 -9.25 14.20 -34.04
CA ALA A 827 -10.14 13.08 -33.74
C ALA A 827 -9.94 12.59 -32.30
N TYR A 828 -11.00 12.11 -31.66
CA TYR A 828 -10.89 11.40 -30.38
C TYR A 828 -10.43 9.96 -30.60
N VAL A 829 -9.46 9.51 -29.82
CA VAL A 829 -8.94 8.13 -29.87
C VAL A 829 -9.26 7.44 -28.55
N PRO A 830 -10.21 6.48 -28.53
CA PRO A 830 -10.46 5.63 -27.37
C PRO A 830 -9.18 4.85 -27.03
N ASN A 831 -8.69 4.96 -25.79
CA ASN A 831 -7.41 4.39 -25.36
C ASN A 831 -7.46 3.89 -23.91
N GLN A 832 -6.49 3.05 -23.53
CA GLN A 832 -6.33 2.49 -22.18
C GLN A 832 -5.31 3.25 -21.32
N GLY A 833 -4.88 4.44 -21.74
CA GLY A 833 -3.80 5.21 -21.13
C GLY A 833 -2.55 5.31 -21.99
N ASP A 834 -1.54 6.01 -21.48
CA ASP A 834 -0.25 6.17 -22.15
C ASP A 834 0.67 4.94 -21.95
N GLY A 835 1.69 4.84 -22.80
CA GLY A 835 2.68 3.76 -22.77
C GLY A 835 3.52 3.77 -21.49
N TRP A 836 3.68 4.92 -20.84
CA TRP A 836 4.48 5.06 -19.62
C TRP A 836 3.78 4.39 -18.43
N SER A 837 2.54 4.78 -18.16
CA SER A 837 1.67 4.24 -17.12
C SER A 837 1.44 2.75 -17.32
N THR A 838 1.21 2.33 -18.57
CA THR A 838 1.04 0.92 -18.93
C THR A 838 2.30 0.10 -18.61
N THR A 839 3.47 0.63 -18.96
CA THR A 839 4.76 -0.04 -18.71
C THR A 839 5.06 -0.13 -17.23
N LEU A 840 4.92 0.97 -16.47
CA LEU A 840 5.16 0.96 -15.04
C LEU A 840 4.22 -0.02 -14.31
N ALA A 841 2.92 0.01 -14.61
CA ALA A 841 1.96 -0.92 -14.01
C ALA A 841 2.27 -2.39 -14.35
N TYR A 842 2.80 -2.66 -15.55
CA TYR A 842 3.28 -3.98 -15.91
C TYR A 842 4.49 -4.41 -15.07
N LEU A 843 5.51 -3.55 -14.95
CA LEU A 843 6.71 -3.85 -14.18
C LEU A 843 6.37 -4.06 -12.70
N GLU A 844 5.54 -3.20 -12.11
CA GLU A 844 5.10 -3.34 -10.72
C GLU A 844 4.39 -4.68 -10.47
N ARG A 845 3.47 -5.09 -11.35
CA ARG A 845 2.83 -6.42 -11.26
C ARG A 845 3.82 -7.57 -11.41
N PHE A 846 4.77 -7.45 -12.33
CA PHE A 846 5.82 -8.45 -12.51
C PHE A 846 6.68 -8.60 -11.24
N LEU A 847 7.08 -7.48 -10.62
CA LEU A 847 7.84 -7.50 -9.38
C LEU A 847 7.04 -8.10 -8.21
N GLU A 848 5.75 -7.74 -8.07
CA GLU A 848 4.89 -8.29 -7.02
C GLU A 848 4.69 -9.82 -7.17
N GLY A 849 4.53 -10.30 -8.42
CA GLY A 849 4.49 -11.73 -8.71
C GLY A 849 5.78 -12.44 -8.27
N ARG A 850 6.95 -11.81 -8.44
CA ARG A 850 8.24 -12.35 -7.98
C ARG A 850 8.41 -12.34 -6.46
N ARG A 851 7.67 -11.51 -5.72
CA ARG A 851 7.68 -11.54 -4.24
C ARG A 851 6.92 -12.76 -3.69
N THR A 852 5.93 -13.23 -4.44
CA THR A 852 5.00 -14.28 -3.98
C THR A 852 5.30 -15.66 -4.55
N ALA A 853 6.00 -15.75 -5.68
CA ALA A 853 6.39 -17.02 -6.29
C ALA A 853 7.76 -17.51 -5.81
N ALA A 854 7.86 -18.81 -5.49
CA ALA A 854 9.12 -19.48 -5.14
C ALA A 854 9.98 -19.84 -6.37
N ASP A 855 9.36 -19.97 -7.54
CA ASP A 855 10.01 -20.43 -8.78
C ASP A 855 10.52 -19.26 -9.63
N ALA A 856 11.55 -19.53 -10.45
CA ALA A 856 11.99 -18.61 -11.48
C ALA A 856 10.85 -18.38 -12.50
N PRO A 857 10.63 -17.15 -12.99
CA PRO A 857 9.64 -16.91 -14.02
C PRO A 857 9.98 -17.71 -15.28
N PRO A 858 8.96 -18.13 -16.04
CA PRO A 858 9.19 -18.85 -17.27
C PRO A 858 9.99 -17.99 -18.27
N PRO A 859 10.75 -18.61 -19.19
CA PRO A 859 11.64 -17.89 -20.12
C PRO A 859 10.92 -16.83 -20.97
N ASP A 860 9.61 -16.95 -21.14
CA ASP A 860 8.73 -16.10 -21.93
C ASP A 860 7.84 -15.17 -21.07
N ALA A 861 8.19 -14.94 -19.80
CA ALA A 861 7.39 -14.12 -18.88
C ALA A 861 7.09 -12.69 -19.38
N HIS A 862 7.91 -12.18 -20.31
CA HIS A 862 7.73 -10.88 -20.93
C HIS A 862 7.01 -10.92 -22.29
N ALA A 863 6.71 -12.11 -22.86
CA ALA A 863 6.26 -12.27 -24.24
C ALA A 863 5.04 -11.41 -24.62
N GLY A 864 4.03 -11.33 -23.74
CA GLY A 864 2.86 -10.48 -23.97
C GLY A 864 3.19 -9.00 -24.06
N TYR A 865 4.11 -8.51 -23.21
CA TYR A 865 4.57 -7.12 -23.23
C TYR A 865 5.52 -6.85 -24.41
N LEU A 866 6.44 -7.78 -24.70
CA LEU A 866 7.37 -7.67 -25.81
C LEU A 866 6.65 -7.64 -27.17
N SER A 867 5.51 -8.32 -27.30
CA SER A 867 4.65 -8.18 -28.49
C SER A 867 4.17 -6.75 -28.69
N LEU A 868 3.85 -6.01 -27.62
CA LEU A 868 3.49 -4.60 -27.71
C LEU A 868 4.72 -3.75 -28.08
N VAL A 869 5.88 -4.00 -27.46
CA VAL A 869 7.13 -3.29 -27.78
C VAL A 869 7.53 -3.47 -29.24
N HIS A 870 7.36 -4.67 -29.79
CA HIS A 870 7.58 -4.95 -31.22
C HIS A 870 6.63 -4.12 -32.11
N THR A 871 5.33 -4.07 -31.77
CA THR A 871 4.37 -3.21 -32.47
C THR A 871 4.78 -1.75 -32.39
N LEU A 872 5.21 -1.27 -31.22
CA LEU A 872 5.66 0.10 -31.02
C LEU A 872 6.85 0.43 -31.94
N GLY A 873 7.87 -0.44 -32.01
CA GLY A 873 9.02 -0.26 -32.92
C GLY A 873 8.60 -0.20 -34.40
N THR A 874 7.63 -1.02 -34.80
CA THR A 874 7.04 -1.00 -36.14
C THR A 874 6.36 0.33 -36.43
N ARG A 875 5.50 0.82 -35.52
CA ARG A 875 4.79 2.10 -35.66
C ARG A 875 5.73 3.30 -35.68
N THR A 876 6.81 3.28 -34.89
CA THR A 876 7.83 4.34 -34.92
C THR A 876 8.51 4.41 -36.29
N ALA A 877 8.85 3.27 -36.90
CA ALA A 877 9.46 3.25 -38.24
C ALA A 877 8.49 3.73 -39.32
N GLU A 878 7.23 3.30 -39.26
CA GLU A 878 6.18 3.76 -40.18
C GLU A 878 5.91 5.27 -40.06
N LEU A 879 5.94 5.83 -38.84
CA LEU A 879 5.87 7.28 -38.62
C LEU A 879 7.01 8.00 -39.33
N HIS A 880 8.26 7.55 -39.15
CA HIS A 880 9.40 8.18 -39.79
C HIS A 880 9.36 8.07 -41.32
N ALA A 881 8.88 6.94 -41.85
CA ALA A 881 8.64 6.77 -43.28
C ALA A 881 7.55 7.74 -43.79
N ALA A 882 6.50 7.96 -43.00
CA ALA A 882 5.45 8.92 -43.31
C ALA A 882 5.97 10.37 -43.31
N LEU A 883 6.80 10.75 -42.31
CA LEU A 883 7.42 12.08 -42.23
C LEU A 883 8.49 12.34 -43.32
N ALA A 884 9.01 11.29 -43.94
CA ALA A 884 9.95 11.38 -45.06
C ALA A 884 9.25 11.37 -46.43
N ARG A 885 7.90 11.44 -46.48
CA ARG A 885 7.13 11.47 -47.73
C ARG A 885 6.87 12.92 -48.16
N GLY A 886 7.87 13.57 -48.75
CA GLY A 886 7.81 15.01 -49.05
C GLY A 886 6.65 15.47 -49.93
N ALA A 887 6.22 14.70 -50.93
CA ALA A 887 5.07 15.02 -51.81
C ALA A 887 5.07 16.46 -52.38
N GLY A 888 6.26 17.07 -52.57
CA GLY A 888 6.40 18.45 -53.02
C GLY A 888 6.42 19.51 -51.92
N GLU A 889 6.39 19.13 -50.65
CA GLU A 889 6.57 19.99 -49.48
C GLU A 889 8.04 19.99 -49.02
N PRO A 890 8.81 21.08 -49.25
CA PRO A 890 10.25 21.09 -48.97
C PRO A 890 10.63 20.76 -47.53
N ALA A 891 9.74 21.01 -46.57
CA ALA A 891 9.96 20.70 -45.16
C ALA A 891 9.99 19.19 -44.86
N PHE A 892 9.34 18.36 -45.69
CA PHE A 892 9.21 16.90 -45.51
C PHE A 892 9.99 16.09 -46.55
N GLU A 893 10.60 16.74 -47.55
CA GLU A 893 11.53 16.07 -48.47
C GLU A 893 12.77 15.57 -47.70
N PRO A 894 13.11 14.28 -47.75
CA PRO A 894 14.26 13.75 -47.04
C PRO A 894 15.56 14.27 -47.66
N GLU A 895 16.52 14.64 -46.81
CA GLU A 895 17.83 15.12 -47.24
C GLU A 895 18.90 14.11 -46.83
N PRO A 896 19.93 13.83 -47.66
CA PRO A 896 21.03 12.99 -47.23
C PRO A 896 21.77 13.64 -46.05
N VAL A 897 22.14 12.85 -45.05
CA VAL A 897 22.98 13.29 -43.94
C VAL A 897 24.37 13.60 -44.48
N ALA A 898 24.77 14.88 -44.45
CA ALA A 898 26.09 15.31 -44.88
C ALA A 898 27.10 15.16 -43.73
N PRO A 899 28.40 14.99 -44.02
CA PRO A 899 29.45 14.95 -42.98
C PRO A 899 29.42 16.17 -42.05
N LYS A 900 29.07 17.36 -42.58
CA LYS A 900 28.93 18.59 -41.79
C LYS A 900 27.80 18.52 -40.76
N ASP A 901 26.70 17.82 -41.06
CA ASP A 901 25.58 17.67 -40.12
C ASP A 901 26.05 16.91 -38.86
N ILE A 902 26.89 15.89 -39.05
CA ILE A 902 27.40 15.05 -37.98
C ILE A 902 28.36 15.84 -37.08
N GLU A 903 29.23 16.66 -37.66
CA GLU A 903 30.08 17.58 -36.89
C GLU A 903 29.26 18.59 -36.08
N VAL A 904 28.16 19.10 -36.64
CA VAL A 904 27.23 19.99 -35.92
C VAL A 904 26.58 19.25 -34.74
N TRP A 905 26.08 18.04 -34.95
CA TRP A 905 25.46 17.23 -33.89
C TRP A 905 26.44 16.86 -32.78
N LYS A 906 27.68 16.47 -33.12
CA LYS A 906 28.73 16.19 -32.13
C LYS A 906 29.11 17.43 -31.34
N LYS A 907 29.30 18.57 -32.01
CA LYS A 907 29.59 19.84 -31.34
C LYS A 907 28.47 20.25 -30.39
N ARG A 908 27.22 20.04 -30.80
CA ARG A 908 26.04 20.28 -29.96
C ARG A 908 26.03 19.36 -28.74
N ALA A 909 26.13 18.04 -28.92
CA ALA A 909 26.16 17.07 -27.82
C ALA A 909 27.31 17.38 -26.84
N ARG A 910 28.46 17.82 -27.33
CA ARG A 910 29.59 18.28 -26.51
C ARG A 910 29.23 19.52 -25.68
N ALA A 911 28.61 20.52 -26.28
CA ALA A 911 28.17 21.73 -25.58
C ALA A 911 27.13 21.39 -24.51
N GLU A 912 26.16 20.51 -24.83
CA GLU A 912 25.17 20.03 -23.87
C GLU A 912 25.81 19.22 -22.73
N ALA A 913 26.85 18.43 -23.00
CA ALA A 913 27.61 17.71 -21.98
C ALA A 913 28.33 18.68 -21.04
N GLU A 914 29.03 19.67 -21.60
CA GLU A 914 29.75 20.68 -20.82
C GLU A 914 28.80 21.50 -19.94
N GLU A 915 27.66 21.92 -20.48
CA GLU A 915 26.61 22.65 -19.74
C GLU A 915 26.01 21.80 -18.62
N SER A 916 25.65 20.54 -18.91
CA SER A 916 25.06 19.62 -17.93
C SER A 916 26.01 19.33 -16.78
N LEU A 917 27.28 19.08 -17.08
CA LEU A 917 28.30 18.83 -16.07
C LEU A 917 28.59 20.09 -15.23
N ALA A 918 28.61 21.27 -15.84
CA ALA A 918 28.76 22.52 -15.10
C ALA A 918 27.54 22.80 -14.18
N LEU A 919 26.34 22.45 -14.61
CA LEU A 919 25.14 22.53 -13.77
C LEU A 919 25.21 21.52 -12.61
N LEU A 920 25.63 20.29 -12.89
CA LEU A 920 25.82 19.24 -11.88
C LEU A 920 26.88 19.63 -10.85
N GLU A 921 28.00 20.22 -11.26
CA GLU A 921 29.04 20.72 -10.33
C GLU A 921 28.50 21.80 -9.39
N ARG A 922 27.73 22.76 -9.92
CA ARG A 922 27.11 23.82 -9.09
C ARG A 922 26.06 23.28 -8.13
N GLY A 923 25.35 22.21 -8.51
CA GLY A 923 24.28 21.59 -7.72
C GLY A 923 24.70 20.37 -6.89
N ALA A 924 25.96 19.93 -6.96
CA ALA A 924 26.36 18.65 -6.36
C ALA A 924 26.19 18.61 -4.84
N GLU A 925 26.37 19.75 -4.16
CA GLU A 925 26.23 19.86 -2.70
C GLU A 925 24.77 19.78 -2.22
N SER A 926 23.80 20.06 -3.09
CA SER A 926 22.37 19.98 -2.74
C SER A 926 21.75 18.60 -3.03
N LEU A 927 22.50 17.67 -3.65
CA LEU A 927 22.05 16.31 -3.89
C LEU A 927 22.27 15.42 -2.64
N ALA A 928 21.27 14.58 -2.33
CA ALA A 928 21.31 13.64 -1.21
C ALA A 928 21.26 12.17 -1.68
N GLY A 929 21.75 11.26 -0.84
CA GLY A 929 21.67 9.81 -1.06
C GLY A 929 22.45 9.33 -2.30
N PRO A 930 21.94 8.31 -3.04
CA PRO A 930 22.64 7.72 -4.19
C PRO A 930 22.98 8.71 -5.30
N ALA A 931 22.20 9.78 -5.45
CA ALA A 931 22.43 10.81 -6.47
C ALA A 931 23.79 11.49 -6.31
N ARG A 932 24.25 11.70 -5.07
CA ARG A 932 25.53 12.38 -4.78
C ARG A 932 26.73 11.52 -5.19
N GLU A 933 26.70 10.23 -4.91
CA GLU A 933 27.76 9.29 -5.29
C GLU A 933 27.83 9.13 -6.82
N LEU A 934 26.67 8.97 -7.47
CA LEU A 934 26.57 8.88 -8.93
C LEU A 934 27.03 10.16 -9.61
N ALA A 935 26.71 11.34 -9.05
CA ALA A 935 27.18 12.61 -9.54
C ALA A 935 28.71 12.71 -9.48
N ALA A 936 29.32 12.30 -8.36
CA ALA A 936 30.78 12.28 -8.22
C ALA A 936 31.45 11.35 -9.24
N LYS A 937 30.87 10.15 -9.48
CA LYS A 937 31.35 9.22 -10.51
C LYS A 937 31.29 9.85 -11.90
N LEU A 938 30.15 10.42 -12.29
CA LEU A 938 29.99 11.03 -13.61
C LEU A 938 30.93 12.22 -13.82
N LEU A 939 31.14 13.06 -12.80
CA LEU A 939 32.09 14.17 -12.85
C LEU A 939 33.54 13.68 -13.01
N ALA A 940 33.92 12.58 -12.36
CA ALA A 940 35.21 11.93 -12.57
C ALA A 940 35.34 11.35 -14.00
N ALA A 941 34.25 10.82 -14.55
CA ALA A 941 34.17 10.30 -15.91
C ALA A 941 34.02 11.38 -17.01
N ARG A 942 34.12 12.68 -16.68
CA ARG A 942 34.00 13.80 -17.63
C ARG A 942 34.81 13.60 -18.92
N ARG A 943 36.08 13.19 -18.80
CA ARG A 943 36.95 12.96 -19.97
C ARG A 943 36.48 11.78 -20.80
N ALA A 944 36.02 10.70 -20.15
CA ALA A 944 35.49 9.52 -20.82
C ALA A 944 34.19 9.84 -21.57
N LEU A 945 33.28 10.62 -20.97
CA LEU A 945 32.04 11.08 -21.61
C LEU A 945 32.31 11.91 -22.87
N LEU A 946 33.18 12.91 -22.77
CA LEU A 946 33.54 13.74 -23.93
C LEU A 946 34.25 12.91 -25.02
N ALA A 947 35.16 11.99 -24.63
CA ALA A 947 35.81 11.10 -25.58
C ALA A 947 34.83 10.13 -26.25
N ARG A 948 33.77 9.68 -25.55
CA ARG A 948 32.72 8.82 -26.09
C ARG A 948 31.89 9.55 -27.14
N ILE A 949 31.50 10.81 -26.87
CA ILE A 949 30.85 11.69 -27.85
C ILE A 949 31.76 11.89 -29.08
N ASP A 950 33.04 12.16 -28.86
CA ASP A 950 34.02 12.36 -29.94
C ASP A 950 34.26 11.06 -30.75
N ALA A 951 34.12 9.88 -30.14
CA ALA A 951 34.28 8.59 -30.80
C ALA A 951 33.06 8.15 -31.62
N CYS A 952 31.90 8.80 -31.45
CA CYS A 952 30.71 8.50 -32.25
C CYS A 952 30.99 8.73 -33.74
N ALA A 953 30.77 7.67 -34.53
CA ALA A 953 31.14 7.61 -35.94
C ALA A 953 29.96 7.98 -36.86
N PRO A 954 30.24 8.52 -38.06
CA PRO A 954 29.22 8.71 -39.08
C PRO A 954 28.67 7.36 -39.58
N PRO A 955 27.45 7.36 -40.17
CA PRO A 955 26.84 6.12 -40.65
C PRO A 955 27.66 5.53 -41.81
N ARG A 956 27.85 4.22 -41.81
CA ARG A 956 28.55 3.47 -42.89
C ARG A 956 27.58 3.14 -44.03
N GLY A 957 27.04 4.16 -44.67
CA GLY A 957 26.07 4.02 -45.77
C GLY A 957 25.17 5.24 -45.93
N PRO A 958 24.27 5.25 -46.92
CA PRO A 958 23.28 6.32 -47.05
C PRO A 958 22.40 6.37 -45.80
N ALA A 959 22.21 7.59 -45.29
CA ALA A 959 21.29 7.91 -44.20
C ALA A 959 20.63 9.26 -44.52
N PHE A 960 19.38 9.43 -44.11
CA PHE A 960 18.60 10.64 -44.39
C PHE A 960 18.19 11.37 -43.12
N LYS A 961 18.09 12.69 -43.21
CA LYS A 961 17.44 13.56 -42.23
C LYS A 961 16.09 14.01 -42.79
N ALA A 962 15.07 13.96 -41.94
CA ALA A 962 13.69 14.31 -42.27
C ALA A 962 13.04 15.01 -41.07
N ARG A 963 11.75 15.33 -41.18
CA ARG A 963 10.98 15.68 -39.99
C ARG A 963 10.91 14.47 -39.05
N HIS A 964 10.87 14.78 -37.76
CA HIS A 964 10.85 13.81 -36.67
C HIS A 964 9.94 14.37 -35.56
N HIS A 965 9.61 13.55 -34.57
CA HIS A 965 8.76 13.93 -33.44
C HIS A 965 9.44 14.89 -32.48
N GLY A 966 10.72 14.67 -32.17
CA GLY A 966 11.57 15.62 -31.43
C GLY A 966 11.50 15.53 -29.91
N ASP A 967 10.48 14.89 -29.34
CA ASP A 967 10.40 14.51 -27.91
C ASP A 967 9.66 13.18 -27.73
N TYR A 968 10.15 12.14 -28.40
CA TYR A 968 9.48 10.84 -28.43
C TYR A 968 9.85 9.96 -27.23
N HIS A 969 8.85 9.54 -26.45
CA HIS A 969 9.00 8.66 -25.29
C HIS A 969 7.68 7.94 -24.97
N LEU A 970 7.66 7.03 -24.00
CA LEU A 970 6.48 6.22 -23.66
C LEU A 970 5.24 7.04 -23.27
N GLY A 971 5.43 8.24 -22.69
CA GLY A 971 4.34 9.19 -22.42
C GLY A 971 3.68 9.80 -23.67
N GLN A 972 4.31 9.74 -24.85
CA GLN A 972 3.77 10.28 -26.12
C GLN A 972 3.15 9.22 -27.03
N VAL A 973 2.84 8.06 -26.47
CA VAL A 973 2.12 7.00 -27.18
C VAL A 973 0.94 6.53 -26.35
N LEU A 974 -0.22 6.46 -26.98
CA LEU A 974 -1.45 5.95 -26.38
C LEU A 974 -1.62 4.48 -26.76
N VAL A 975 -1.96 3.65 -25.76
CA VAL A 975 -2.29 2.24 -26.00
C VAL A 975 -3.76 2.17 -26.41
N SER A 976 -4.03 1.66 -27.60
CA SER A 976 -5.39 1.45 -28.10
C SER A 976 -5.50 0.10 -28.79
N ARG A 977 -6.33 -0.80 -28.22
CA ARG A 977 -6.64 -2.13 -28.81
C ARG A 977 -5.38 -2.97 -29.15
N ASN A 978 -4.41 -2.99 -28.24
CA ASN A 978 -3.11 -3.67 -28.41
C ASN A 978 -2.21 -3.09 -29.52
N ASP A 979 -2.48 -1.87 -29.98
CA ASP A 979 -1.63 -1.09 -30.87
C ASP A 979 -1.31 0.27 -30.21
N PHE A 980 -0.47 1.08 -30.87
CA PHE A 980 -0.07 2.40 -30.40
C PHE A 980 -0.56 3.49 -31.35
N VAL A 981 -1.02 4.60 -30.76
CA VAL A 981 -1.27 5.86 -31.45
C VAL A 981 -0.29 6.91 -30.94
N ILE A 982 0.45 7.53 -31.84
CA ILE A 982 1.49 8.52 -31.53
C ILE A 982 0.86 9.92 -31.49
N ILE A 983 1.19 10.68 -30.44
CA ILE A 983 0.59 11.98 -30.13
C ILE A 983 1.67 13.02 -29.82
N ASP A 984 1.30 14.31 -29.80
CA ASP A 984 2.13 15.42 -29.28
C ASP A 984 3.43 15.73 -30.04
N PHE A 985 3.29 16.21 -31.28
CA PHE A 985 4.42 16.54 -32.17
C PHE A 985 5.01 17.95 -31.94
N GLU A 986 4.91 18.52 -30.74
CA GLU A 986 5.42 19.88 -30.43
C GLU A 986 6.96 19.94 -30.35
N GLY A 987 7.62 18.80 -30.09
CA GLY A 987 9.05 18.70 -29.80
C GLY A 987 9.42 19.16 -28.38
N GLU A 988 10.71 19.18 -28.05
CA GLU A 988 11.18 19.53 -26.70
C GLU A 988 10.72 20.94 -26.26
N PRO A 989 9.97 21.09 -25.15
CA PRO A 989 9.41 22.38 -24.74
C PRO A 989 10.43 23.48 -24.46
N SER A 990 11.68 23.14 -24.14
CA SER A 990 12.73 24.14 -23.91
C SER A 990 13.30 24.75 -25.19
N ARG A 991 13.02 24.18 -26.38
CA ARG A 991 13.57 24.63 -27.65
C ARG A 991 12.66 25.65 -28.36
N PRO A 992 13.21 26.60 -29.13
CA PRO A 992 12.42 27.48 -30.00
C PRO A 992 11.71 26.70 -31.12
N LEU A 993 10.56 27.20 -31.60
CA LEU A 993 9.80 26.54 -32.67
C LEU A 993 10.63 26.32 -33.95
N ALA A 994 11.51 27.26 -34.31
CA ALA A 994 12.37 27.12 -35.48
C ALA A 994 13.29 25.89 -35.38
N GLU A 995 13.80 25.61 -34.18
CA GLU A 995 14.68 24.49 -33.91
C GLU A 995 13.90 23.16 -33.87
N CYS A 996 12.70 23.14 -33.27
CA CYS A 996 11.80 21.98 -33.33
C CYS A 996 11.36 21.63 -34.76
N ARG A 997 11.54 22.57 -35.71
CA ARG A 997 11.21 22.37 -37.13
C ARG A 997 12.37 21.86 -37.99
N GLU A 998 13.58 21.78 -37.45
CA GLU A 998 14.75 21.33 -38.20
C GLU A 998 14.63 19.85 -38.59
N LYS A 999 15.13 19.52 -39.79
CA LYS A 999 15.27 18.13 -40.22
C LYS A 999 16.41 17.49 -39.44
N HIS A 1000 16.16 16.29 -38.93
CA HIS A 1000 17.13 15.55 -38.14
C HIS A 1000 17.11 14.07 -38.52
N SER A 1001 18.12 13.32 -38.07
CA SER A 1001 18.08 11.86 -38.16
C SER A 1001 16.91 11.31 -37.34
N PRO A 1002 16.08 10.41 -37.90
CA PRO A 1002 15.00 9.74 -37.16
C PRO A 1002 15.47 8.90 -35.97
N LEU A 1003 16.77 8.55 -35.92
CA LEU A 1003 17.35 7.83 -34.79
C LEU A 1003 17.34 8.65 -33.49
N ARG A 1004 17.10 9.96 -33.55
CA ARG A 1004 16.89 10.80 -32.36
C ARG A 1004 15.65 10.37 -31.57
N ASP A 1005 14.54 10.09 -32.26
CA ASP A 1005 13.31 9.61 -31.61
C ASP A 1005 13.48 8.18 -31.08
N VAL A 1006 14.22 7.34 -31.82
CA VAL A 1006 14.60 6.00 -31.36
C VAL A 1006 15.39 6.06 -30.05
N ALA A 1007 16.41 6.92 -29.98
CA ALA A 1007 17.15 7.15 -28.75
C ALA A 1007 16.24 7.59 -27.60
N GLY A 1008 15.29 8.49 -27.85
CA GLY A 1008 14.27 8.91 -26.88
C GLY A 1008 13.46 7.74 -26.30
N MET A 1009 12.98 6.83 -27.15
CA MET A 1009 12.22 5.66 -26.71
C MET A 1009 13.08 4.66 -25.91
N LEU A 1010 14.31 4.39 -26.35
CA LEU A 1010 15.23 3.50 -25.63
C LEU A 1010 15.56 4.04 -24.23
N ARG A 1011 15.82 5.35 -24.14
CA ARG A 1011 15.99 6.04 -22.86
C ARG A 1011 14.75 5.94 -21.98
N SER A 1012 13.54 5.99 -22.57
CA SER A 1012 12.28 5.84 -21.85
C SER A 1012 12.13 4.46 -21.19
N PHE A 1013 12.55 3.37 -21.85
CA PHE A 1013 12.59 2.03 -21.23
C PHE A 1013 13.57 1.97 -20.05
N ALA A 1014 14.77 2.54 -20.21
CA ALA A 1014 15.75 2.64 -19.13
C ALA A 1014 15.19 3.44 -17.94
N TYR A 1015 14.51 4.56 -18.21
CA TYR A 1015 13.84 5.36 -17.19
C TYR A 1015 12.78 4.56 -16.43
N ALA A 1016 11.93 3.81 -17.14
CA ALA A 1016 10.90 2.97 -16.54
C ALA A 1016 11.48 1.88 -15.62
N ARG A 1017 12.60 1.24 -16.01
CA ARG A 1017 13.33 0.29 -15.15
C ARG A 1017 13.73 0.94 -13.82
N TRP A 1018 14.41 2.09 -13.88
CA TRP A 1018 14.93 2.73 -12.68
C TRP A 1018 13.83 3.29 -11.78
N THR A 1019 12.76 3.83 -12.37
CA THR A 1019 11.57 4.24 -11.62
C THR A 1019 10.91 3.05 -10.91
N ALA A 1020 10.77 1.90 -11.58
CA ALA A 1020 10.21 0.70 -10.96
C ALA A 1020 11.10 0.15 -9.83
N ILE A 1021 12.44 0.17 -9.99
CA ILE A 1021 13.39 -0.20 -8.94
C ILE A 1021 13.26 0.73 -7.73
N ALA A 1022 13.25 2.05 -7.95
CA ALA A 1022 13.17 3.02 -6.87
C ALA A 1022 11.89 2.81 -6.01
N ARG A 1023 10.73 2.64 -6.67
CA ARG A 1023 9.46 2.34 -6.00
C ARG A 1023 9.48 1.01 -5.24
N ALA A 1024 10.15 0.00 -5.79
CA ALA A 1024 10.24 -1.31 -5.16
C ALA A 1024 11.16 -1.32 -3.94
N VAL A 1025 12.31 -0.62 -4.00
CA VAL A 1025 13.29 -0.50 -2.90
C VAL A 1025 12.72 0.32 -1.73
N GLU A 1026 12.03 1.42 -2.02
CA GLU A 1026 11.34 2.20 -0.98
C GLU A 1026 10.38 1.34 -0.17
N ALA A 1027 9.74 0.36 -0.82
CA ALA A 1027 8.80 -0.54 -0.17
C ALA A 1027 9.42 -1.82 0.41
N ASP A 1028 10.70 -2.11 0.12
CA ASP A 1028 11.47 -3.24 0.65
C ASP A 1028 12.98 -3.03 0.43
N PRO A 1029 13.73 -2.63 1.47
CA PRO A 1029 15.17 -2.44 1.36
C PRO A 1029 15.95 -3.69 0.92
N GLY A 1030 15.39 -4.91 1.06
CA GLY A 1030 16.00 -6.17 0.62
C GLY A 1030 15.97 -6.41 -0.90
N PHE A 1031 15.31 -5.52 -1.65
CA PHE A 1031 14.98 -5.72 -3.06
C PHE A 1031 16.16 -5.54 -4.04
N GLU A 1032 17.30 -4.99 -3.61
CA GLU A 1032 18.49 -4.81 -4.49
C GLU A 1032 18.90 -6.10 -5.22
N LYS A 1033 18.67 -7.26 -4.62
CA LYS A 1033 18.98 -8.58 -5.20
C LYS A 1033 18.14 -8.96 -6.43
N GLN A 1034 17.01 -8.29 -6.66
CA GLN A 1034 16.09 -8.55 -7.78
C GLN A 1034 16.27 -7.55 -8.94
N ALA A 1035 17.14 -6.53 -8.79
CA ALA A 1035 17.39 -5.51 -9.82
C ALA A 1035 17.85 -6.09 -11.16
N GLY A 1036 18.55 -7.24 -11.14
CA GLY A 1036 19.01 -7.94 -12.34
C GLY A 1036 17.86 -8.44 -13.23
N ALA A 1037 16.68 -8.75 -12.68
CA ALA A 1037 15.53 -9.19 -13.48
C ALA A 1037 14.98 -8.08 -14.37
N LEU A 1038 15.00 -6.83 -13.90
CA LEU A 1038 14.57 -5.68 -14.70
C LEU A 1038 15.63 -5.24 -15.72
N ALA A 1039 16.90 -5.53 -15.48
CA ALA A 1039 17.96 -5.34 -16.47
C ALA A 1039 17.75 -6.27 -17.68
N ALA A 1040 17.36 -7.53 -17.44
CA ALA A 1040 17.02 -8.47 -18.51
C ALA A 1040 15.80 -7.99 -19.32
N TRP A 1041 14.74 -7.52 -18.63
CA TRP A 1041 13.57 -6.92 -19.29
C TRP A 1041 13.95 -5.73 -20.19
N GLU A 1042 14.76 -4.79 -19.70
CA GLU A 1042 15.19 -3.63 -20.48
C GLU A 1042 15.96 -4.07 -21.74
N ALA A 1043 16.87 -5.04 -21.60
CA ALA A 1043 17.63 -5.59 -22.71
C ALA A 1043 16.72 -6.26 -23.76
N ASP A 1044 15.72 -7.02 -23.32
CA ASP A 1044 14.73 -7.66 -24.18
C ASP A 1044 13.86 -6.63 -24.91
N ALA A 1045 13.34 -5.63 -24.19
CA ALA A 1045 12.53 -4.55 -24.75
C ALA A 1045 13.32 -3.74 -25.78
N ARG A 1046 14.57 -3.37 -25.47
CA ARG A 1046 15.48 -2.66 -26.38
C ARG A 1046 15.76 -3.48 -27.64
N ARG A 1047 16.06 -4.78 -27.50
CA ARG A 1047 16.32 -5.66 -28.64
C ARG A 1047 15.10 -5.77 -29.55
N ASP A 1048 13.93 -6.08 -29.01
CA ASP A 1048 12.72 -6.32 -29.79
C ASP A 1048 12.21 -5.03 -30.46
N PHE A 1049 12.31 -3.88 -29.76
CA PHE A 1049 12.01 -2.57 -30.35
C PHE A 1049 12.92 -2.26 -31.55
N LEU A 1050 14.24 -2.40 -31.36
CA LEU A 1050 15.22 -2.09 -32.42
C LEU A 1050 15.11 -3.04 -33.61
N ALA A 1051 14.84 -4.33 -33.36
CA ALA A 1051 14.65 -5.31 -34.42
C ALA A 1051 13.44 -4.96 -35.30
N ALA A 1052 12.28 -4.67 -34.68
CA ALA A 1052 11.08 -4.27 -35.38
C ALA A 1052 11.25 -2.94 -36.14
N TYR A 1053 11.94 -1.98 -35.51
CA TYR A 1053 12.24 -0.68 -36.12
C TYR A 1053 13.18 -0.82 -37.33
N ASP A 1054 14.31 -1.55 -37.21
CA ASP A 1054 15.29 -1.73 -38.30
C ASP A 1054 14.65 -2.37 -39.54
N GLN A 1055 13.85 -3.42 -39.33
CA GLN A 1055 13.16 -4.11 -40.41
C GLN A 1055 12.31 -3.15 -41.25
N SER A 1056 11.52 -2.31 -40.59
CA SER A 1056 10.58 -1.40 -41.25
C SER A 1056 11.26 -0.13 -41.79
N ALA A 1057 12.22 0.43 -41.05
CA ALA A 1057 12.94 1.65 -41.43
C ALA A 1057 13.84 1.44 -42.66
N ARG A 1058 14.46 0.25 -42.79
CA ARG A 1058 15.26 -0.12 -43.97
C ARG A 1058 14.38 -0.32 -45.20
N ALA A 1059 13.21 -0.92 -45.04
CA ALA A 1059 12.24 -1.06 -46.13
C ALA A 1059 11.78 0.32 -46.65
N ALA A 1060 11.72 1.33 -45.78
CA ALA A 1060 11.43 2.72 -46.13
C ALA A 1060 12.65 3.53 -46.62
N GLY A 1061 13.85 2.95 -46.65
CA GLY A 1061 15.06 3.61 -47.14
C GLY A 1061 15.61 4.72 -46.24
N LEU A 1062 15.27 4.75 -44.95
CA LEU A 1062 15.72 5.80 -44.02
C LEU A 1062 17.23 5.73 -43.74
N TYR A 1063 17.79 4.52 -43.75
CA TYR A 1063 19.22 4.22 -43.65
C TYR A 1063 19.52 2.79 -44.16
N ALA A 1064 20.80 2.45 -44.38
CA ALA A 1064 21.21 1.16 -44.93
C ALA A 1064 21.03 -0.03 -43.96
N SER A 1065 21.54 0.09 -42.73
CA SER A 1065 21.32 -0.85 -41.62
C SER A 1065 21.54 -0.15 -40.27
N LEU A 1066 20.91 -0.66 -39.19
CA LEU A 1066 21.07 -0.08 -37.87
C LEU A 1066 22.51 -0.25 -37.35
N GLU A 1067 23.19 -1.34 -37.72
CA GLU A 1067 24.60 -1.55 -37.36
C GLU A 1067 25.50 -0.48 -38.00
N ASP A 1068 25.23 -0.12 -39.26
CA ASP A 1068 25.96 0.95 -39.95
C ASP A 1068 25.69 2.33 -39.34
N ALA A 1069 24.51 2.55 -38.75
CA ALA A 1069 24.11 3.81 -38.13
C ALA A 1069 24.28 3.84 -36.59
N ARG A 1070 24.86 2.78 -36.00
CA ARG A 1070 24.99 2.61 -34.54
C ARG A 1070 25.70 3.76 -33.85
N GLY A 1071 26.71 4.34 -34.50
CA GLY A 1071 27.44 5.51 -33.99
C GLY A 1071 26.58 6.76 -33.84
N LEU A 1072 25.57 6.95 -34.71
CA LEU A 1072 24.61 8.05 -34.58
C LEU A 1072 23.59 7.77 -33.47
N LEU A 1073 23.09 6.54 -33.36
CA LEU A 1073 22.17 6.17 -32.29
C LEU A 1073 22.81 6.42 -30.91
N GLU A 1074 24.06 5.98 -30.74
CA GLU A 1074 24.81 6.19 -29.50
C GLU A 1074 24.99 7.69 -29.17
N LEU A 1075 25.31 8.52 -30.17
CA LEU A 1075 25.41 9.97 -30.00
C LEU A 1075 24.09 10.57 -29.48
N PHE A 1076 22.95 10.15 -30.02
CA PHE A 1076 21.65 10.68 -29.63
C PHE A 1076 21.15 10.12 -28.29
N GLU A 1077 21.51 8.89 -27.90
CA GLU A 1077 21.24 8.37 -26.55
C GLU A 1077 22.00 9.19 -25.49
N LEU A 1078 23.26 9.54 -25.76
CA LEU A 1078 24.05 10.43 -24.89
C LEU A 1078 23.44 11.84 -24.83
N GLU A 1079 23.07 12.43 -25.96
CA GLU A 1079 22.43 13.75 -26.01
C GLU A 1079 21.12 13.76 -25.20
N LYS A 1080 20.26 12.75 -25.37
CA LYS A 1080 18.99 12.66 -24.63
C LYS A 1080 19.21 12.46 -23.14
N ALA A 1081 20.17 11.63 -22.74
CA ALA A 1081 20.49 11.41 -21.33
C ALA A 1081 21.03 12.69 -20.65
N LEU A 1082 21.79 13.51 -21.37
CA LEU A 1082 22.26 14.82 -20.90
C LEU A 1082 21.12 15.83 -20.75
N TYR A 1083 20.19 15.85 -21.71
CA TYR A 1083 18.97 16.63 -21.62
C TYR A 1083 18.13 16.25 -20.39
N GLU A 1084 17.89 14.96 -20.17
CA GLU A 1084 17.16 14.43 -19.01
C GLU A 1084 17.81 14.86 -17.69
N LEU A 1085 19.15 14.75 -17.59
CA LEU A 1085 19.88 15.19 -16.40
C LEU A 1085 19.66 16.68 -16.12
N ARG A 1086 19.80 17.54 -17.13
CA ARG A 1086 19.53 18.98 -17.01
C ARG A 1086 18.09 19.26 -16.60
N TYR A 1087 17.14 18.54 -17.18
CA TYR A 1087 15.74 18.71 -16.87
C TYR A 1087 15.45 18.38 -15.40
N GLU A 1088 15.93 17.23 -14.90
CA GLU A 1088 15.69 16.84 -13.50
C GLU A 1088 16.45 17.73 -12.51
N LEU A 1089 17.68 18.15 -12.81
CA LEU A 1089 18.41 19.09 -11.95
C LEU A 1089 17.68 20.42 -11.78
N ASN A 1090 16.98 20.90 -12.81
CA ASN A 1090 16.26 22.18 -12.76
C ASN A 1090 14.83 22.07 -12.20
N ASN A 1091 14.18 20.92 -12.35
CA ASN A 1091 12.76 20.77 -12.01
C ASN A 1091 12.49 19.81 -10.84
N ARG A 1092 13.24 18.70 -10.73
CA ARG A 1092 13.05 17.64 -9.71
C ARG A 1092 14.39 17.02 -9.27
N PRO A 1093 15.23 17.75 -8.50
CA PRO A 1093 16.58 17.29 -8.16
C PRO A 1093 16.65 15.91 -7.49
N ALA A 1094 15.61 15.51 -6.74
CA ALA A 1094 15.52 14.18 -6.12
C ALA A 1094 15.53 13.03 -7.14
N TRP A 1095 15.06 13.27 -8.36
CA TRP A 1095 15.01 12.29 -9.45
C TRP A 1095 16.30 12.22 -10.27
N ALA A 1096 17.29 13.07 -10.01
CA ALA A 1096 18.53 13.13 -10.79
C ALA A 1096 19.33 11.81 -10.78
N HIS A 1097 19.12 10.93 -9.79
CA HIS A 1097 19.77 9.63 -9.73
C HIS A 1097 19.44 8.73 -10.95
N VAL A 1098 18.27 8.89 -11.57
CA VAL A 1098 17.83 8.09 -12.74
C VAL A 1098 18.67 8.41 -13.99
N PRO A 1099 18.75 9.67 -14.48
CA PRO A 1099 19.59 9.99 -15.64
C PRO A 1099 21.08 9.81 -15.37
N LEU A 1100 21.55 10.00 -14.11
CA LEU A 1100 22.95 9.72 -13.74
C LEU A 1100 23.34 8.25 -13.94
N ARG A 1101 22.52 7.30 -13.48
CA ARG A 1101 22.74 5.86 -13.73
C ARG A 1101 22.73 5.56 -15.22
N GLY A 1102 21.78 6.17 -15.96
CA GLY A 1102 21.70 6.02 -17.40
C GLY A 1102 22.97 6.45 -18.14
N LEU A 1103 23.54 7.59 -17.78
CA LEU A 1103 24.81 8.08 -18.35
C LEU A 1103 25.99 7.17 -18.00
N LEU A 1104 26.09 6.71 -16.76
CA LEU A 1104 27.16 5.78 -16.34
C LEU A 1104 27.04 4.42 -17.04
N ALA A 1105 25.82 3.90 -17.22
CA ALA A 1105 25.58 2.67 -17.97
C ALA A 1105 26.04 2.79 -19.45
N LEU A 1106 25.77 3.93 -20.10
CA LEU A 1106 26.26 4.23 -21.45
C LEU A 1106 27.80 4.33 -21.54
N LEU A 1107 28.48 4.60 -20.42
CA LEU A 1107 29.94 4.60 -20.31
C LEU A 1107 30.54 3.24 -19.92
N GLY A 1108 29.70 2.26 -19.56
CA GLY A 1108 30.16 0.97 -19.03
C GLY A 1108 30.64 1.01 -17.58
N GLU A 1109 30.19 1.99 -16.79
CA GLU A 1109 30.55 2.20 -15.38
C GLU A 1109 29.37 2.00 -14.41
N GLU A 1110 28.41 1.13 -14.74
CA GLU A 1110 27.19 0.85 -13.94
C GLU A 1110 27.48 0.41 -12.50
#